data_AF-A0A954UAL1-F1
#
_entry.id   AF-A0A954UAL1-F1
#
_cell.length_a   1.000
_cell.length_b   1.000
_cell.length_c   1.000
_cell.angle_alpha   90.00
_cell.angle_beta   90.00
_cell.angle_gamma   90.00
#
_symmetry.space_group_name_H-M   'P 1'
#
loop_
_entity.id
_entity.type
_entity.pdbx_description
1 polymer ?
#
loop_
_entity_poly.entity_id
_entity_poly.type
_entity_poly.pdbx_seq_one_letter_code
_entity_poly.pdbx_strand_id
1 'polypeptide(L)'
;SRAGAHPHKPTEFVTAHFAGREHQTALVERTRLVIGEVVRGPAIIVEQLSTTVVEPDWQGEVLPGGELLLTPLSKSAESSDARRRAAIASSRERVCDEATEQADPIQLEIFNNHFAAIAEQMGITLRNTATSVNVKERLDYSCAIFDASGDLVVNAPHIPVHLGAMSETVRRIIADNPEMRPGDTFITNDPYRGGSHLPDVTVVTPVHDATTGQLVFFTASRAHHAEIGGITPGSMPPQSRSLAEEGVLIRNFRLFAAGDPRWQELRTLLSSGPYPSRSVEDNLSDIAAQVAANRQGVRDLLRLVDQHSLAVVMAYMHHIQVAAEQKMRAALTRLGVGEYSFSDALDDGSPIQVRITISPPPVENSGLSRVPQATIDFTGTGNVLPGNLNANRAIVTAAVMYVLRCLIDEDIPLNQGVLSPIEIVLPECLLNPPDCGDARQCAAVVGGNVETSQRVVDVLLGALGLAAASQGTMNNLLFGDDTFGYYETICGGAGATADGDGADAVHTHMTNTRLTDPEVLESRFPVRLLEFRIRHGSGGAGRHRGGNGVVRRIEFLRPLRVSLLTQRRGPFAPYGLQNGQPGSLGRNYLSSPNSRAENPHELPNQITIEVAAGDILTVETPGGGGFEMPSVLNRQQVMRGDTDG
;
A
#
# COMPACT_ATOMS: atom_id res chain seq x y z
N SER A 1 -52.72 10.61 20.85
CA SER A 1 -52.48 10.84 22.30
C SER A 1 -50.99 10.65 22.56
N ARG A 2 -50.25 11.71 22.91
CA ARG A 2 -48.84 11.56 23.30
C ARG A 2 -48.80 10.83 24.65
N ALA A 3 -48.33 9.59 24.65
CA ALA A 3 -47.94 8.90 25.87
C ALA A 3 -46.85 9.75 26.56
N GLY A 4 -46.93 9.89 27.88
CA GLY A 4 -46.05 10.78 28.63
C GLY A 4 -44.59 10.41 28.45
N ALA A 5 -43.77 11.40 28.08
CA ALA A 5 -42.31 11.23 28.02
C ALA A 5 -41.78 10.86 29.41
N HIS A 6 -41.05 9.76 29.50
CA HIS A 6 -40.36 9.35 30.72
C HIS A 6 -38.91 9.84 30.66
N PRO A 7 -38.49 10.76 31.55
CA PRO A 7 -37.11 11.22 31.57
C PRO A 7 -36.19 10.10 32.07
N HIS A 8 -35.13 9.83 31.32
CA HIS A 8 -34.08 8.88 31.73
C HIS A 8 -33.41 9.36 33.02
N LYS A 9 -33.13 8.43 33.93
CA LYS A 9 -32.35 8.69 35.15
C LYS A 9 -30.97 8.05 35.00
N PRO A 10 -29.95 8.79 34.54
CA PRO A 10 -28.61 8.26 34.38
C PRO A 10 -28.00 7.89 35.73
N THR A 11 -27.28 6.77 35.77
CA THR A 11 -26.59 6.25 36.96
C THR A 11 -25.09 6.56 36.96
N GLU A 12 -24.55 6.98 35.81
CA GLU A 12 -23.14 7.27 35.61
C GLU A 12 -22.96 8.68 35.03
N PHE A 13 -21.89 9.35 35.46
CA PHE A 13 -21.56 10.70 35.02
C PHE A 13 -20.06 10.85 34.82
N VAL A 14 -19.67 11.66 33.85
CA VAL A 14 -18.30 12.03 33.52
C VAL A 14 -18.17 13.54 33.40
N THR A 15 -16.96 14.08 33.57
CA THR A 15 -16.69 15.50 33.30
C THR A 15 -16.41 15.69 31.81
N ALA A 16 -17.15 16.59 31.16
CA ALA A 16 -16.92 16.96 29.76
C ALA A 16 -17.02 18.48 29.58
N HIS A 17 -16.33 19.02 28.57
CA HIS A 17 -16.35 20.45 28.26
C HIS A 17 -17.33 20.77 27.13
N PHE A 18 -18.26 21.69 27.38
CA PHE A 18 -19.18 22.23 26.37
C PHE A 18 -19.07 23.76 26.36
N ALA A 19 -18.94 24.35 25.16
CA ALA A 19 -18.81 25.80 24.98
C ALA A 19 -17.76 26.47 25.92
N GLY A 20 -16.63 25.78 26.16
CA GLY A 20 -15.54 26.27 27.00
C GLY A 20 -15.79 26.22 28.51
N ARG A 21 -16.79 25.46 28.96
CA ARG A 21 -17.10 25.25 30.38
C ARG A 21 -17.17 23.77 30.71
N GLU A 22 -16.80 23.41 31.93
CA GLU A 22 -16.97 22.06 32.46
C GLU A 22 -18.42 21.78 32.83
N HIS A 23 -18.92 20.62 32.41
CA HIS A 23 -20.22 20.09 32.76
C HIS A 23 -20.11 18.65 33.29
N GLN A 24 -20.81 18.38 34.39
CA GLN A 24 -21.16 17.01 34.78
C GLN A 24 -22.15 16.45 33.76
N THR A 25 -21.73 15.41 33.05
CA THR A 25 -22.36 14.93 31.82
C THR A 25 -22.77 13.49 32.01
N ALA A 26 -24.05 13.19 31.78
CA ALA A 26 -24.59 11.84 31.95
C ALA A 26 -23.95 10.89 30.93
N LEU A 27 -23.49 9.71 31.39
CA LEU A 27 -23.02 8.65 30.51
C LEU A 27 -24.10 7.57 30.43
N VAL A 28 -24.56 7.26 29.22
CA VAL A 28 -25.72 6.38 28.99
C VAL A 28 -25.37 5.36 27.92
N GLU A 29 -25.52 4.07 28.22
CA GLU A 29 -25.47 3.03 27.20
C GLU A 29 -26.77 3.04 26.39
N ARG A 30 -26.66 3.12 25.05
CA ARG A 30 -27.83 3.16 24.15
C ARG A 30 -28.79 2.00 24.35
N THR A 31 -28.25 0.82 24.65
CA THR A 31 -28.99 -0.43 24.87
C THR A 31 -29.91 -0.39 26.10
N ARG A 32 -29.67 0.55 27.03
CA ARG A 32 -30.49 0.75 28.22
C ARG A 32 -31.65 1.72 28.01
N LEU A 33 -31.68 2.43 26.87
CA LEU A 33 -32.75 3.36 26.54
C LEU A 33 -33.93 2.66 25.88
N VAL A 34 -35.13 2.83 26.43
CA VAL A 34 -36.37 2.25 25.89
C VAL A 34 -37.13 3.23 24.99
N ILE A 35 -38.02 2.71 24.15
CA ILE A 35 -38.86 3.53 23.26
C ILE A 35 -39.67 4.56 24.08
N GLY A 36 -39.64 5.82 23.64
CA GLY A 36 -40.30 6.96 24.28
C GLY A 36 -39.50 7.58 25.44
N GLU A 37 -38.32 7.06 25.74
CA GLU A 37 -37.45 7.60 26.78
C GLU A 37 -36.69 8.84 26.28
N VAL A 38 -36.59 9.85 27.15
CA VAL A 38 -35.95 11.13 26.84
C VAL A 38 -34.69 11.33 27.68
N VAL A 39 -33.55 11.54 27.02
CA VAL A 39 -32.27 11.89 27.63
C VAL A 39 -32.04 13.39 27.42
N ARG A 40 -31.92 14.16 28.51
CA ARG A 40 -31.60 15.59 28.43
C ARG A 40 -30.09 15.81 28.49
N GLY A 41 -29.60 16.71 27.67
CA GLY A 41 -28.22 17.14 27.71
C GLY A 41 -27.89 17.96 28.96
N PRO A 42 -26.61 18.03 29.37
CA PRO A 42 -25.46 17.39 28.73
C PRO A 42 -25.41 15.87 28.97
N ALA A 43 -25.33 15.09 27.89
CA ALA A 43 -25.24 13.64 27.97
C ALA A 43 -24.40 13.04 26.83
N ILE A 44 -23.76 11.91 27.08
CA ILE A 44 -23.03 11.08 26.12
C ILE A 44 -23.73 9.73 26.07
N ILE A 45 -24.26 9.38 24.90
CA ILE A 45 -24.92 8.11 24.63
C ILE A 45 -23.96 7.23 23.84
N VAL A 46 -23.52 6.13 24.45
CA VAL A 46 -22.52 5.22 23.89
C VAL A 46 -23.21 4.04 23.20
N GLU A 47 -22.78 3.73 21.98
CA GLU A 47 -23.20 2.59 21.17
C GLU A 47 -21.98 1.74 20.78
N GLN A 48 -22.23 0.52 20.28
CA GLN A 48 -21.14 -0.39 19.90
C GLN A 48 -20.26 0.16 18.76
N LEU A 49 -20.80 1.02 17.90
CA LEU A 49 -20.11 1.59 16.73
C LEU A 49 -20.16 3.12 16.67
N SER A 50 -20.73 3.79 17.68
CA SER A 50 -20.93 5.24 17.66
C SER A 50 -20.99 5.83 19.07
N THR A 51 -20.77 7.14 19.18
CA THR A 51 -20.98 7.90 20.42
C THR A 51 -21.74 9.16 20.07
N THR A 52 -22.98 9.28 20.55
CA THR A 52 -23.82 10.47 20.33
C THR A 52 -23.71 11.41 21.51
N VAL A 53 -23.35 12.67 21.25
CA VAL A 53 -23.25 13.72 22.28
C VAL A 53 -24.49 14.62 22.22
N VAL A 54 -25.23 14.70 23.33
CA VAL A 54 -26.39 15.58 23.50
C VAL A 54 -25.92 16.83 24.26
N GLU A 55 -25.80 17.96 23.55
CA GLU A 55 -25.33 19.23 24.10
C GLU A 55 -26.24 19.78 25.22
N PRO A 56 -25.73 20.67 26.12
CA PRO A 56 -26.56 21.49 26.98
C PRO A 56 -27.67 22.18 26.16
N ASP A 57 -28.90 22.18 26.68
CA ASP A 57 -30.11 22.68 26.01
C ASP A 57 -30.63 21.85 24.84
N TRP A 58 -30.17 20.60 24.68
CA TRP A 58 -30.77 19.61 23.79
C TRP A 58 -31.34 18.43 24.56
N GLN A 59 -32.20 17.66 23.90
CA GLN A 59 -32.67 16.37 24.38
C GLN A 59 -32.68 15.34 23.24
N GLY A 60 -32.49 14.08 23.56
CA GLY A 60 -32.71 12.94 22.66
C GLY A 60 -33.92 12.13 23.09
N GLU A 61 -34.79 11.76 22.15
CA GLU A 61 -35.94 10.87 22.38
C GLU A 61 -35.80 9.61 21.52
N VAL A 62 -35.99 8.43 22.13
CA VAL A 62 -36.01 7.17 21.36
C VAL A 62 -37.37 6.99 20.69
N LEU A 63 -37.41 7.02 19.37
CA LEU A 63 -38.61 6.84 18.56
C LEU A 63 -39.00 5.36 18.41
N PRO A 64 -40.23 5.05 17.93
CA PRO A 64 -40.72 3.67 17.81
C PRO A 64 -39.89 2.75 16.90
N GLY A 65 -39.16 3.28 15.92
CA GLY A 65 -38.25 2.51 15.06
C GLY A 65 -36.86 2.27 15.67
N GLY A 66 -36.62 2.77 16.90
CA GLY A 66 -35.32 2.73 17.55
C GLY A 66 -34.40 3.90 17.18
N GLU A 67 -34.87 4.87 16.40
CA GLU A 67 -34.12 6.08 16.10
C GLU A 67 -33.98 6.97 17.35
N LEU A 68 -32.89 7.73 17.45
CA LEU A 68 -32.72 8.75 18.49
C LEU A 68 -32.95 10.14 17.88
N LEU A 69 -34.09 10.76 18.18
CA LEU A 69 -34.44 12.10 17.71
C LEU A 69 -33.87 13.16 18.64
N LEU A 70 -32.93 13.97 18.14
CA LEU A 70 -32.41 15.12 18.87
C LEU A 70 -33.28 16.36 18.64
N THR A 71 -33.72 16.99 19.73
CA THR A 71 -34.51 18.22 19.71
C THR A 71 -33.92 19.28 20.66
N PRO A 72 -33.84 20.55 20.23
CA PRO A 72 -33.45 21.64 21.11
C PRO A 72 -34.56 21.95 22.12
N LEU A 73 -34.17 22.25 23.36
CA LEU A 73 -35.07 22.59 24.48
C LEU A 73 -35.46 24.07 24.51
N SER A 74 -34.70 24.93 23.83
CA SER A 74 -34.92 26.39 23.84
C SER A 74 -34.85 27.00 22.44
N LYS A 75 -35.62 28.07 22.21
CA LYS A 75 -35.53 28.91 21.01
C LYS A 75 -34.14 29.57 20.86
N SER A 76 -33.41 29.75 21.96
CA SER A 76 -32.02 30.21 21.93
C SER A 76 -31.08 29.15 21.37
N ALA A 77 -31.27 27.87 21.70
CA ALA A 77 -30.53 26.75 21.12
C ALA A 77 -30.86 26.53 19.64
N GLU A 78 -32.14 26.68 19.26
CA GLU A 78 -32.54 26.76 17.84
C GLU A 78 -31.86 27.95 17.14
N SER A 79 -31.76 29.11 17.79
CA SER A 79 -31.13 30.29 17.21
C SER A 79 -29.60 30.20 17.14
N SER A 80 -28.94 29.52 18.10
CA SER A 80 -27.50 29.32 18.09
C SER A 80 -27.12 28.28 17.06
N ASP A 81 -27.91 27.22 16.90
CA ASP A 81 -27.73 26.23 15.85
C ASP A 81 -28.10 26.80 14.47
N ALA A 82 -29.17 27.60 14.37
CA ALA A 82 -29.47 28.34 13.14
C ALA A 82 -28.39 29.38 12.80
N ARG A 83 -27.79 30.06 13.78
CA ARG A 83 -26.65 30.96 13.58
C ARG A 83 -25.37 30.20 13.24
N ARG A 84 -25.15 29.00 13.81
CA ARG A 84 -24.01 28.14 13.48
C ARG A 84 -24.17 27.57 12.07
N ARG A 85 -25.37 27.10 11.71
CA ARG A 85 -25.74 26.68 10.35
C ARG A 85 -25.68 27.84 9.35
N ALA A 86 -26.11 29.05 9.73
CA ALA A 86 -25.99 30.25 8.89
C ALA A 86 -24.55 30.75 8.79
N ALA A 87 -23.73 30.62 9.84
CA ALA A 87 -22.30 30.90 9.80
C ALA A 87 -21.61 29.90 8.87
N ILE A 88 -21.88 28.59 9.04
CA ILE A 88 -21.41 27.50 8.17
C ILE A 88 -21.88 27.72 6.72
N ALA A 89 -23.14 28.12 6.50
CA ALA A 89 -23.66 28.46 5.18
C ALA A 89 -23.00 29.70 4.59
N SER A 90 -22.76 30.75 5.37
CA SER A 90 -22.07 31.98 4.93
C SER A 90 -20.57 31.78 4.70
N SER A 91 -19.95 30.78 5.34
CA SER A 91 -18.60 30.32 5.04
C SER A 91 -18.58 29.39 3.83
N ARG A 92 -19.63 28.58 3.59
CA ARG A 92 -19.79 27.81 2.35
C ARG A 92 -20.00 28.73 1.14
N GLU A 93 -20.84 29.76 1.25
CA GLU A 93 -21.03 30.76 0.20
C GLU A 93 -19.75 31.56 -0.10
N ARG A 94 -18.94 31.89 0.91
CA ARG A 94 -17.63 32.54 0.69
C ARG A 94 -16.58 31.62 0.07
N VAL A 95 -16.61 30.32 0.37
CA VAL A 95 -15.67 29.34 -0.18
C VAL A 95 -16.03 28.92 -1.61
N CYS A 96 -17.30 28.98 -2.01
CA CYS A 96 -17.72 28.62 -3.36
C CYS A 96 -17.33 29.67 -4.44
N ASP A 97 -17.11 30.94 -4.05
CA ASP A 97 -16.88 32.04 -5.00
C ASP A 97 -15.41 32.47 -5.14
N GLU A 98 -14.52 32.10 -4.22
CA GLU A 98 -13.09 32.42 -4.32
C GLU A 98 -12.27 31.13 -4.45
N ALA A 99 -11.88 30.80 -5.68
CA ALA A 99 -10.71 29.97 -5.93
C ALA A 99 -9.48 30.77 -5.46
N THR A 100 -9.21 30.76 -4.16
CA THR A 100 -8.17 31.61 -3.57
C THR A 100 -6.80 31.17 -4.07
N GLU A 101 -6.02 32.10 -4.63
CA GLU A 101 -4.62 31.86 -5.01
C GLU A 101 -3.76 31.36 -3.82
N GLN A 102 -4.23 31.59 -2.58
CA GLN A 102 -3.61 31.12 -1.35
C GLN A 102 -4.46 30.04 -0.67
N ALA A 103 -3.81 28.96 -0.24
CA ALA A 103 -4.45 27.88 0.49
C ALA A 103 -4.78 28.32 1.93
N ASP A 104 -6.05 28.18 2.35
CA ASP A 104 -6.42 28.22 3.77
C ASP A 104 -5.95 26.90 4.41
N PRO A 105 -5.08 26.94 5.45
CA PRO A 105 -4.61 25.72 6.13
C PRO A 105 -5.73 24.83 6.66
N ILE A 106 -6.86 25.41 7.10
CA ILE A 106 -8.00 24.64 7.61
C ILE A 106 -8.67 23.89 6.45
N GLN A 107 -8.92 24.57 5.34
CA GLN A 107 -9.51 23.94 4.16
C GLN A 107 -8.56 22.91 3.56
N LEU A 108 -7.25 23.17 3.55
CA LEU A 108 -6.25 22.22 3.06
C LEU A 108 -6.35 20.89 3.80
N GLU A 109 -6.45 20.94 5.13
CA GLU A 109 -6.62 19.74 5.95
C GLU A 109 -7.98 19.06 5.71
N ILE A 110 -9.06 19.83 5.59
CA ILE A 110 -10.40 19.30 5.28
C ILE A 110 -10.41 18.56 3.94
N PHE A 111 -9.88 19.17 2.88
CA PHE A 111 -9.81 18.56 1.55
C PHE A 111 -8.88 17.35 1.53
N ASN A 112 -7.75 17.41 2.23
CA ASN A 112 -6.85 16.26 2.38
C ASN A 112 -7.59 15.04 2.98
N ASN A 113 -8.34 15.25 4.07
CA ASN A 113 -9.15 14.21 4.70
C ASN A 113 -10.29 13.74 3.79
N HIS A 114 -10.94 14.63 3.05
CA HIS A 114 -11.97 14.23 2.07
C HIS A 114 -11.40 13.31 0.99
N PHE A 115 -10.28 13.68 0.37
CA PHE A 115 -9.67 12.86 -0.67
C PHE A 115 -9.18 11.52 -0.11
N ALA A 116 -8.54 11.52 1.05
CA ALA A 116 -8.11 10.30 1.73
C ALA A 116 -9.29 9.36 2.02
N ALA A 117 -10.40 9.89 2.56
CA ALA A 117 -11.61 9.13 2.83
C ALA A 117 -12.23 8.52 1.57
N ILE A 118 -12.19 9.23 0.43
CA ILE A 118 -12.65 8.68 -0.85
C ILE A 118 -11.77 7.49 -1.27
N ALA A 119 -10.45 7.65 -1.24
CA ALA A 119 -9.53 6.56 -1.61
C ALA A 119 -9.66 5.35 -0.67
N GLU A 120 -9.82 5.57 0.64
CA GLU A 120 -10.08 4.51 1.61
C GLU A 120 -11.41 3.79 1.33
N GLN A 121 -12.47 4.54 1.00
CA GLN A 121 -13.76 3.96 0.72
C GLN A 121 -13.80 3.16 -0.59
N MET A 122 -13.00 3.55 -1.59
CA MET A 122 -12.71 2.71 -2.75
C MET A 122 -12.08 1.39 -2.30
N GLY A 123 -11.08 1.43 -1.42
CA GLY A 123 -10.41 0.24 -0.89
C GLY A 123 -11.35 -0.69 -0.10
N ILE A 124 -12.23 -0.14 0.74
CA ILE A 124 -13.25 -0.90 1.46
C ILE A 124 -14.22 -1.58 0.48
N THR A 125 -14.64 -0.86 -0.56
CA THR A 125 -15.52 -1.40 -1.61
C THR A 125 -14.83 -2.57 -2.33
N LEU A 126 -13.57 -2.40 -2.71
CA LEU A 126 -12.77 -3.45 -3.36
C LEU A 126 -12.68 -4.70 -2.48
N ARG A 127 -12.23 -4.55 -1.23
CA ARG A 127 -12.11 -5.67 -0.28
C ARG A 127 -13.42 -6.43 -0.07
N ASN A 128 -14.52 -5.71 0.10
CA ASN A 128 -15.80 -6.32 0.43
C ASN A 128 -16.44 -7.05 -0.76
N THR A 129 -16.10 -6.64 -1.99
CA THR A 129 -16.66 -7.22 -3.22
C THR A 129 -15.76 -8.23 -3.90
N ALA A 130 -14.47 -8.26 -3.55
CA ALA A 130 -13.52 -9.24 -4.06
C ALA A 130 -13.79 -10.66 -3.52
N THR A 131 -13.40 -11.65 -4.33
CA THR A 131 -13.56 -13.08 -4.03
C THR A 131 -12.22 -13.77 -3.75
N SER A 132 -11.12 -13.28 -4.30
CA SER A 132 -9.81 -13.89 -4.10
C SER A 132 -9.25 -13.65 -2.69
N VAL A 133 -8.50 -14.63 -2.20
CA VAL A 133 -7.81 -14.56 -0.90
C VAL A 133 -6.82 -13.39 -0.87
N ASN A 134 -6.14 -13.12 -1.99
CA ASN A 134 -5.15 -12.05 -2.09
C ASN A 134 -5.73 -10.65 -1.87
N VAL A 135 -6.86 -10.35 -2.51
CA VAL A 135 -7.48 -9.03 -2.36
C VAL A 135 -8.24 -8.96 -1.03
N LYS A 136 -9.00 -10.01 -0.69
CA LYS A 136 -9.93 -10.00 0.44
C LYS A 136 -9.24 -10.10 1.79
N GLU A 137 -8.32 -11.06 1.93
CA GLU A 137 -7.68 -11.40 3.20
C GLU A 137 -6.32 -10.73 3.35
N ARG A 138 -5.49 -10.79 2.29
CA ARG A 138 -4.12 -10.26 2.32
C ARG A 138 -4.03 -8.75 2.09
N LEU A 139 -5.09 -8.12 1.57
CA LEU A 139 -5.16 -6.69 1.26
C LEU A 139 -4.11 -6.24 0.23
N ASP A 140 -3.81 -7.10 -0.75
CA ASP A 140 -2.82 -6.83 -1.79
C ASP A 140 -3.43 -6.00 -2.94
N TYR A 141 -3.81 -4.75 -2.61
CA TYR A 141 -4.40 -3.80 -3.54
C TYR A 141 -4.14 -2.36 -3.11
N SER A 142 -4.19 -1.41 -4.04
CA SER A 142 -4.22 0.03 -3.74
C SER A 142 -5.31 0.74 -4.54
N CYS A 143 -5.88 1.79 -3.97
CA CYS A 143 -6.83 2.69 -4.61
C CYS A 143 -6.27 4.12 -4.58
N ALA A 144 -6.43 4.86 -5.68
CA ALA A 144 -5.86 6.19 -5.83
C ALA A 144 -6.71 7.11 -6.70
N ILE A 145 -6.54 8.41 -6.45
CA ILE A 145 -7.17 9.51 -7.17
C ILE A 145 -6.08 10.33 -7.85
N PHE A 146 -6.33 10.70 -9.10
CA PHE A 146 -5.41 11.47 -9.93
C PHE A 146 -6.13 12.68 -10.49
N ASP A 147 -5.37 13.75 -10.76
CA ASP A 147 -5.87 14.88 -11.51
C ASP A 147 -6.01 14.55 -13.01
N ALA A 148 -6.48 15.51 -13.81
CA ALA A 148 -6.67 15.36 -15.25
C ALA A 148 -5.36 15.08 -16.02
N SER A 149 -4.19 15.41 -15.44
CA SER A 149 -2.87 15.13 -16.04
C SER A 149 -2.35 13.73 -15.71
N GLY A 150 -3.04 13.00 -14.82
CA GLY A 150 -2.61 11.70 -14.32
C GLY A 150 -1.61 11.80 -13.17
N ASP A 151 -1.49 12.95 -12.50
CA ASP A 151 -0.64 13.12 -11.34
C ASP A 151 -1.38 12.65 -10.08
N LEU A 152 -0.67 11.90 -9.23
CA LEU A 152 -1.24 11.36 -7.99
C LEU A 152 -1.60 12.50 -7.04
N VAL A 153 -2.86 12.52 -6.62
CA VAL A 153 -3.38 13.46 -5.61
C VAL A 153 -3.37 12.80 -4.24
N VAL A 154 -3.94 11.59 -4.15
CA VAL A 154 -3.99 10.81 -2.92
C VAL A 154 -4.09 9.32 -3.24
N ASN A 155 -3.60 8.50 -2.32
CA ASN A 155 -3.77 7.04 -2.34
C ASN A 155 -4.18 6.54 -0.96
N ALA A 156 -4.92 5.42 -0.92
CA ALA A 156 -5.07 4.66 0.31
C ALA A 156 -3.74 3.93 0.59
N PRO A 157 -3.18 4.03 1.81
CA PRO A 157 -1.86 3.49 2.14
C PRO A 157 -1.93 1.98 2.38
N HIS A 158 -1.95 1.20 1.31
CA HIS A 158 -1.95 -0.26 1.38
C HIS A 158 -0.56 -0.81 1.00
N ILE A 159 -0.21 -0.82 -0.29
CA ILE A 159 1.01 -1.46 -0.78
C ILE A 159 2.00 -0.44 -1.35
N PRO A 160 3.21 -0.29 -0.78
CA PRO A 160 4.14 0.75 -1.21
C PRO A 160 4.65 0.66 -2.66
N VAL A 161 4.75 -0.53 -3.24
CA VAL A 161 5.18 -0.66 -4.65
C VAL A 161 4.17 -0.10 -5.66
N HIS A 162 2.92 0.08 -5.26
CA HIS A 162 1.91 0.74 -6.10
C HIS A 162 2.11 2.26 -6.16
N LEU A 163 2.82 2.84 -5.19
CA LEU A 163 3.05 4.28 -5.05
C LEU A 163 3.91 4.78 -6.21
N GLY A 164 3.54 5.88 -6.86
CA GLY A 164 4.29 6.42 -8.02
C GLY A 164 4.12 5.61 -9.32
N ALA A 165 4.08 4.27 -9.25
CA ALA A 165 3.90 3.40 -10.42
C ALA A 165 2.52 3.58 -11.09
N MET A 166 1.46 3.77 -10.28
CA MET A 166 0.12 4.00 -10.84
C MET A 166 0.01 5.31 -11.63
N SER A 167 0.74 6.38 -11.27
CA SER A 167 0.75 7.63 -12.05
C SER A 167 1.28 7.41 -13.46
N GLU A 168 2.35 6.62 -13.61
CA GLU A 168 2.90 6.26 -14.92
C GLU A 168 1.87 5.46 -15.75
N THR A 169 1.14 4.56 -15.11
CA THR A 169 0.04 3.81 -15.76
C THR A 169 -1.05 4.75 -16.27
N VAL A 170 -1.54 5.66 -15.44
CA VAL A 170 -2.60 6.60 -15.80
C VAL A 170 -2.16 7.52 -16.93
N ARG A 171 -0.95 8.09 -16.86
CA ARG A 171 -0.38 8.92 -17.95
C ARG A 171 -0.26 8.15 -19.26
N ARG A 172 0.08 6.85 -19.21
CA ARG A 172 0.14 6.03 -20.42
C ARG A 172 -1.24 5.75 -21.00
N ILE A 173 -2.24 5.47 -20.16
CA ILE A 173 -3.64 5.35 -20.61
C ILE A 173 -4.14 6.65 -21.25
N ILE A 174 -3.80 7.81 -20.69
CA ILE A 174 -4.10 9.13 -21.30
C ILE A 174 -3.46 9.26 -22.68
N ALA A 175 -2.17 8.98 -22.79
CA ALA A 175 -1.43 9.08 -24.04
C ALA A 175 -1.95 8.13 -25.13
N ASP A 176 -2.37 6.92 -24.74
CA ASP A 176 -2.87 5.91 -25.67
C ASP A 176 -4.33 6.11 -26.08
N ASN A 177 -5.12 6.88 -25.31
CA ASN A 177 -6.56 7.04 -25.51
C ASN A 177 -6.96 8.53 -25.42
N PRO A 178 -6.43 9.43 -26.28
CA PRO A 178 -6.78 10.85 -26.25
C PRO A 178 -8.27 11.12 -26.54
N GLU A 179 -8.98 10.17 -27.13
CA GLU A 179 -10.41 10.23 -27.45
C GLU A 179 -11.33 9.57 -26.42
N MET A 180 -10.83 9.31 -25.20
CA MET A 180 -11.63 8.73 -24.11
C MET A 180 -12.91 9.52 -23.84
N ARG A 181 -13.97 8.81 -23.45
CA ARG A 181 -15.32 9.35 -23.28
C ARG A 181 -15.86 9.11 -21.88
N PRO A 182 -16.87 9.87 -21.43
CA PRO A 182 -17.63 9.54 -20.24
C PRO A 182 -18.14 8.09 -20.28
N GLY A 183 -17.94 7.35 -19.18
CA GLY A 183 -18.33 5.95 -19.07
C GLY A 183 -17.30 4.94 -19.58
N ASP A 184 -16.16 5.38 -20.11
CA ASP A 184 -15.04 4.48 -20.41
C ASP A 184 -14.41 3.91 -19.14
N THR A 185 -13.82 2.73 -19.23
CA THR A 185 -12.95 2.15 -18.19
C THR A 185 -11.92 1.24 -18.85
N PHE A 186 -10.67 1.38 -18.42
CA PHE A 186 -9.52 0.73 -19.02
C PHE A 186 -8.87 -0.25 -18.04
N ILE A 187 -8.25 -1.30 -18.58
CA ILE A 187 -7.49 -2.31 -17.84
C ILE A 187 -6.11 -2.44 -18.46
N THR A 188 -5.09 -2.53 -17.61
CA THR A 188 -3.72 -2.84 -18.01
C THR A 188 -2.94 -3.50 -16.89
N ASN A 189 -1.99 -4.36 -17.24
CA ASN A 189 -0.96 -4.89 -16.33
C ASN A 189 0.45 -4.81 -16.95
N ASP A 190 0.61 -4.03 -18.04
CA ASP A 190 1.87 -3.98 -18.80
C ASP A 190 2.98 -3.25 -18.01
N PRO A 191 4.06 -3.95 -17.59
CA PRO A 191 5.12 -3.36 -16.80
C PRO A 191 5.96 -2.34 -17.58
N TYR A 192 5.92 -2.37 -18.91
CA TYR A 192 6.59 -1.39 -19.77
C TYR A 192 5.69 -0.17 -20.03
N ARG A 193 4.53 -0.10 -19.39
CA ARG A 193 3.56 1.00 -19.45
C ARG A 193 3.09 1.46 -18.08
N GLY A 194 3.95 1.31 -17.06
CA GLY A 194 3.70 1.75 -15.68
C GLY A 194 3.13 0.68 -14.75
N GLY A 195 2.83 -0.53 -15.24
CA GLY A 195 2.55 -1.69 -14.38
C GLY A 195 3.76 -2.07 -13.52
N SER A 196 3.54 -2.71 -12.37
CA SER A 196 4.63 -3.26 -11.54
C SER A 196 5.13 -4.58 -12.12
N HIS A 197 4.21 -5.52 -12.35
CA HIS A 197 4.41 -6.83 -12.97
C HIS A 197 3.05 -7.35 -13.48
N LEU A 198 3.00 -8.45 -14.22
CA LEU A 198 1.75 -8.95 -14.81
C LEU A 198 0.65 -9.31 -13.78
N PRO A 199 0.95 -9.88 -12.60
CA PRO A 199 -0.08 -10.14 -11.59
C PRO A 199 -0.80 -8.89 -11.08
N ASP A 200 -0.18 -7.71 -11.13
CA ASP A 200 -0.82 -6.48 -10.66
C ASP A 200 -1.65 -5.83 -11.77
N VAL A 201 -2.95 -6.14 -11.78
CA VAL A 201 -3.89 -5.60 -12.76
C VAL A 201 -4.40 -4.24 -12.28
N THR A 202 -4.27 -3.23 -13.14
CA THR A 202 -4.73 -1.86 -12.88
C THR A 202 -5.99 -1.56 -13.69
N VAL A 203 -7.05 -1.13 -13.00
CA VAL A 203 -8.29 -0.61 -13.61
C VAL A 203 -8.30 0.91 -13.46
N VAL A 204 -8.47 1.63 -14.57
CA VAL A 204 -8.47 3.09 -14.63
C VAL A 204 -9.81 3.59 -15.18
N THR A 205 -10.46 4.47 -14.43
CA THR A 205 -11.77 5.05 -14.80
C THR A 205 -11.65 6.58 -14.86
N PRO A 206 -11.76 7.20 -16.04
CA PRO A 206 -11.80 8.65 -16.18
C PRO A 206 -13.07 9.23 -15.57
N VAL A 207 -12.93 10.35 -14.86
CA VAL A 207 -14.02 11.13 -14.29
C VAL A 207 -14.21 12.36 -15.16
N HIS A 208 -15.42 12.51 -15.69
CA HIS A 208 -15.78 13.66 -16.50
C HIS A 208 -16.76 14.54 -15.73
N ASP A 209 -16.64 15.85 -15.90
CA ASP A 209 -17.57 16.82 -15.37
C ASP A 209 -18.96 16.59 -15.97
N ALA A 210 -19.98 16.52 -15.12
CA ALA A 210 -21.34 16.16 -15.53
C ALA A 210 -21.99 17.22 -16.42
N THR A 211 -21.52 18.47 -16.39
CA THR A 211 -22.12 19.61 -17.11
C THR A 211 -21.42 19.84 -18.45
N THR A 212 -20.10 19.86 -18.46
CA THR A 212 -19.26 20.20 -19.62
C THR A 212 -18.78 18.98 -20.39
N GLY A 213 -18.80 17.79 -19.77
CA GLY A 213 -18.24 16.57 -20.33
C GLY A 213 -16.71 16.56 -20.40
N GLN A 214 -16.04 17.53 -19.77
CA GLN A 214 -14.57 17.59 -19.74
C GLN A 214 -14.00 16.57 -18.77
N LEU A 215 -12.87 15.95 -19.12
CA LEU A 215 -12.10 15.10 -18.22
C LEU A 215 -11.52 15.96 -17.09
N VAL A 216 -11.81 15.58 -15.84
CA VAL A 216 -11.41 16.35 -14.65
C VAL A 216 -10.52 15.56 -13.70
N PHE A 217 -10.74 14.25 -13.55
CA PHE A 217 -9.97 13.38 -12.65
C PHE A 217 -9.83 11.98 -13.23
N PHE A 218 -9.04 11.14 -12.56
CA PHE A 218 -9.12 9.69 -12.68
C PHE A 218 -9.27 9.04 -11.32
N THR A 219 -9.98 7.92 -11.31
CA THR A 219 -9.90 6.95 -10.22
C THR A 219 -9.22 5.71 -10.76
N ALA A 220 -8.33 5.12 -9.96
CA ALA A 220 -7.73 3.85 -10.33
C ALA A 220 -7.59 2.93 -9.11
N SER A 221 -7.64 1.64 -9.39
CA SER A 221 -7.33 0.59 -8.43
C SER A 221 -6.35 -0.38 -9.08
N ARG A 222 -5.40 -0.85 -8.30
CA ARG A 222 -4.46 -1.91 -8.68
C ARG A 222 -4.60 -3.03 -7.66
N ALA A 223 -4.77 -4.26 -8.13
CA ALA A 223 -4.94 -5.42 -7.28
C ALA A 223 -4.06 -6.56 -7.79
N HIS A 224 -3.52 -7.33 -6.86
CA HIS A 224 -2.71 -8.50 -7.19
C HIS A 224 -3.59 -9.72 -7.48
N HIS A 225 -3.52 -10.21 -8.71
CA HIS A 225 -4.17 -11.44 -9.14
C HIS A 225 -3.22 -12.61 -8.90
N ALA A 226 -3.57 -13.49 -7.96
CA ALA A 226 -2.76 -14.66 -7.63
C ALA A 226 -2.48 -15.58 -8.83
N GLU A 227 -3.30 -15.49 -9.87
CA GLU A 227 -3.17 -16.28 -11.09
C GLU A 227 -3.63 -15.44 -12.28
N ILE A 228 -2.72 -15.07 -13.16
CA ILE A 228 -2.93 -14.38 -14.44
C ILE A 228 -2.26 -15.14 -15.61
N GLY A 229 -1.94 -16.42 -15.40
CA GLY A 229 -1.26 -17.30 -16.36
C GLY A 229 0.22 -17.53 -16.04
N GLY A 230 0.99 -17.84 -17.08
CA GLY A 230 2.43 -18.04 -17.00
C GLY A 230 2.83 -19.51 -16.97
N ILE A 231 4.15 -19.78 -17.04
CA ILE A 231 4.68 -21.15 -17.16
C ILE A 231 4.51 -22.00 -15.88
N THR A 232 4.25 -21.36 -14.73
CA THR A 232 3.96 -22.03 -13.46
C THR A 232 2.67 -21.45 -12.82
N PRO A 233 1.98 -22.24 -11.97
CA PRO A 233 0.88 -21.72 -11.16
C PRO A 233 1.34 -20.58 -10.26
N GLY A 234 0.44 -19.62 -9.99
CA GLY A 234 0.72 -18.49 -9.09
C GLY A 234 1.32 -17.25 -9.78
N SER A 235 1.61 -17.35 -11.09
CA SER A 235 2.03 -16.23 -11.96
C SER A 235 3.29 -15.46 -11.54
N MET A 236 4.16 -16.07 -10.73
CA MET A 236 5.52 -15.58 -10.47
C MET A 236 6.57 -16.68 -10.71
N PRO A 237 6.74 -17.13 -11.97
CA PRO A 237 7.68 -18.19 -12.31
C PRO A 237 9.12 -17.78 -11.98
N PRO A 238 9.82 -18.47 -11.06
CA PRO A 238 11.17 -18.06 -10.63
C PRO A 238 12.24 -18.22 -11.71
N GLN A 239 11.95 -18.95 -12.80
CA GLN A 239 12.86 -19.16 -13.92
C GLN A 239 12.45 -18.42 -15.20
N SER A 240 11.48 -17.49 -15.15
CA SER A 240 11.12 -16.73 -16.35
C SER A 240 12.31 -15.92 -16.88
N ARG A 241 12.41 -15.89 -18.20
CA ARG A 241 13.44 -15.18 -18.97
C ARG A 241 12.85 -14.08 -19.84
N SER A 242 11.57 -14.19 -20.18
CA SER A 242 10.82 -13.18 -20.91
C SER A 242 9.51 -12.86 -20.24
N LEU A 243 8.99 -11.64 -20.48
CA LEU A 243 7.69 -11.20 -19.95
C LEU A 243 6.56 -12.16 -20.37
N ALA A 244 6.63 -12.73 -21.57
CA ALA A 244 5.61 -13.67 -22.06
C ALA A 244 5.48 -14.92 -21.18
N GLU A 245 6.56 -15.37 -20.52
CA GLU A 245 6.53 -16.54 -19.64
C GLU A 245 5.84 -16.28 -18.30
N GLU A 246 5.62 -15.00 -17.96
CA GLU A 246 5.04 -14.58 -16.67
C GLU A 246 3.51 -14.58 -16.67
N GLY A 247 2.86 -14.58 -17.83
CA GLY A 247 1.40 -14.71 -17.95
C GLY A 247 0.76 -13.84 -19.02
N VAL A 248 -0.52 -13.56 -18.84
CA VAL A 248 -1.33 -12.79 -19.79
C VAL A 248 -0.98 -11.31 -19.70
N LEU A 249 -0.51 -10.75 -20.81
CA LEU A 249 -0.26 -9.32 -20.96
C LEU A 249 -1.50 -8.59 -21.47
N ILE A 250 -2.03 -7.69 -20.64
CA ILE A 250 -3.12 -6.75 -20.95
C ILE A 250 -2.49 -5.38 -21.16
N ARG A 251 -2.22 -5.01 -22.43
CA ARG A 251 -1.48 -3.78 -22.76
C ARG A 251 -2.29 -2.51 -22.53
N ASN A 252 -3.46 -2.44 -23.14
CA ASN A 252 -4.45 -1.36 -23.00
C ASN A 252 -5.81 -1.91 -23.45
N PHE A 253 -6.65 -2.31 -22.52
CA PHE A 253 -7.96 -2.90 -22.82
C PHE A 253 -9.08 -2.00 -22.34
N ARG A 254 -9.88 -1.45 -23.27
CA ARG A 254 -11.10 -0.70 -22.95
C ARG A 254 -12.22 -1.68 -22.56
N LEU A 255 -12.41 -1.90 -21.26
CA LEU A 255 -13.42 -2.82 -20.70
C LEU A 255 -14.84 -2.26 -20.82
N PHE A 256 -15.01 -0.99 -20.50
CA PHE A 256 -16.26 -0.28 -20.77
C PHE A 256 -15.99 0.74 -21.87
N ALA A 257 -16.81 0.72 -22.92
CA ALA A 257 -16.78 1.69 -24.00
C ALA A 257 -18.05 2.54 -23.92
N ALA A 258 -17.94 3.77 -23.43
CA ALA A 258 -19.05 4.67 -23.16
C ALA A 258 -20.19 4.01 -22.35
N GLY A 259 -19.84 3.17 -21.37
CA GLY A 259 -20.78 2.42 -20.54
C GLY A 259 -21.11 1.00 -21.02
N ASP A 260 -20.77 0.63 -22.27
CA ASP A 260 -21.02 -0.72 -22.79
C ASP A 260 -19.93 -1.71 -22.35
N PRO A 261 -20.27 -2.79 -21.62
CA PRO A 261 -19.29 -3.74 -21.10
C PRO A 261 -18.76 -4.72 -22.16
N ARG A 262 -17.47 -5.04 -22.08
CA ARG A 262 -16.74 -5.97 -22.98
C ARG A 262 -16.16 -7.18 -22.23
N TRP A 263 -16.96 -7.76 -21.35
CA TRP A 263 -16.56 -8.88 -20.49
C TRP A 263 -16.18 -10.14 -21.26
N GLN A 264 -16.87 -10.42 -22.37
CA GLN A 264 -16.61 -11.62 -23.16
C GLN A 264 -15.27 -11.53 -23.90
N GLU A 265 -14.91 -10.35 -24.38
CA GLU A 265 -13.62 -10.09 -25.01
C GLU A 265 -12.48 -10.15 -23.99
N LEU A 266 -12.69 -9.63 -22.78
CA LEU A 266 -11.72 -9.78 -21.69
C LEU A 266 -11.53 -11.26 -21.30
N ARG A 267 -12.62 -12.03 -21.19
CA ARG A 267 -12.54 -13.48 -20.95
C ARG A 267 -11.74 -14.17 -22.04
N THR A 268 -11.98 -13.82 -23.30
CA THR A 268 -11.25 -14.36 -24.44
C THR A 268 -9.77 -14.01 -24.32
N LEU A 269 -9.43 -12.77 -23.99
CA LEU A 269 -8.04 -12.33 -23.76
C LEU A 269 -7.36 -13.18 -22.68
N LEU A 270 -7.97 -13.33 -21.50
CA LEU A 270 -7.43 -14.08 -20.36
C LEU A 270 -7.29 -15.58 -20.60
N SER A 271 -8.14 -16.16 -21.44
CA SER A 271 -8.15 -17.58 -21.80
C SER A 271 -7.37 -17.89 -23.08
N SER A 272 -6.85 -16.85 -23.74
CA SER A 272 -6.10 -16.96 -24.99
C SER A 272 -4.60 -16.72 -24.80
N GLY A 273 -3.80 -17.26 -25.71
CA GLY A 273 -2.35 -17.12 -25.69
C GLY A 273 -1.63 -18.40 -25.24
N PRO A 274 -0.29 -18.37 -25.22
CA PRO A 274 0.52 -19.55 -24.93
C PRO A 274 0.43 -19.98 -23.46
N TYR A 275 0.23 -19.02 -22.55
CA TYR A 275 0.19 -19.25 -21.10
C TYR A 275 -1.04 -18.54 -20.49
N PRO A 276 -2.26 -19.02 -20.79
CA PRO A 276 -3.50 -18.40 -20.33
C PRO A 276 -3.66 -18.50 -18.82
N SER A 277 -4.55 -17.68 -18.26
CA SER A 277 -4.90 -17.78 -16.83
C SER A 277 -5.61 -19.10 -16.52
N ARG A 278 -5.24 -19.71 -15.39
CA ARG A 278 -5.90 -20.91 -14.85
C ARG A 278 -7.17 -20.58 -14.07
N SER A 279 -7.35 -19.31 -13.69
CA SER A 279 -8.44 -18.84 -12.82
C SER A 279 -9.20 -17.66 -13.43
N VAL A 280 -9.66 -17.82 -14.67
CA VAL A 280 -10.33 -16.74 -15.42
C VAL A 280 -11.55 -16.18 -14.68
N GLU A 281 -12.35 -17.01 -14.00
CA GLU A 281 -13.51 -16.53 -13.24
C GLU A 281 -13.11 -15.66 -12.05
N ASP A 282 -12.06 -16.04 -11.32
CA ASP A 282 -11.54 -15.23 -10.21
C ASP A 282 -10.99 -13.90 -10.74
N ASN A 283 -10.30 -13.92 -11.89
CA ASN A 283 -9.83 -12.70 -12.53
C ASN A 283 -10.96 -11.75 -12.90
N LEU A 284 -12.03 -12.27 -13.50
CA LEU A 284 -13.19 -11.45 -13.87
C LEU A 284 -13.90 -10.89 -12.64
N SER A 285 -13.98 -11.68 -11.57
CA SER A 285 -14.59 -11.27 -10.29
C SER A 285 -13.80 -10.13 -9.63
N ASP A 286 -12.47 -10.28 -9.53
CA ASP A 286 -11.61 -9.24 -8.94
C ASP A 286 -11.60 -7.96 -9.80
N ILE A 287 -11.59 -8.07 -11.13
CA ILE A 287 -11.75 -6.91 -12.03
C ILE A 287 -13.12 -6.24 -11.83
N ALA A 288 -14.19 -7.00 -11.62
CA ALA A 288 -15.50 -6.44 -11.33
C ALA A 288 -15.51 -5.68 -9.98
N ALA A 289 -14.82 -6.21 -8.97
CA ALA A 289 -14.62 -5.54 -7.68
C ALA A 289 -13.82 -4.22 -7.84
N GLN A 290 -12.76 -4.22 -8.65
CA GLN A 290 -11.99 -3.02 -8.99
C GLN A 290 -12.83 -1.97 -9.72
N VAL A 291 -13.68 -2.38 -10.68
CA VAL A 291 -14.63 -1.49 -11.35
C VAL A 291 -15.63 -0.89 -10.35
N ALA A 292 -16.13 -1.69 -9.41
CA ALA A 292 -17.05 -1.21 -8.37
C ALA A 292 -16.38 -0.18 -7.45
N ALA A 293 -15.13 -0.42 -7.06
CA ALA A 293 -14.32 0.50 -6.27
C ALA A 293 -14.08 1.83 -7.01
N ASN A 294 -13.63 1.79 -8.27
CA ASN A 294 -13.45 2.99 -9.07
C ASN A 294 -14.73 3.79 -9.22
N ARG A 295 -15.86 3.12 -9.51
CA ARG A 295 -17.18 3.78 -9.59
C ARG A 295 -17.61 4.42 -8.27
N GLN A 296 -17.25 3.85 -7.12
CA GLN A 296 -17.48 4.48 -5.82
C GLN A 296 -16.67 5.78 -5.72
N GLY A 297 -15.39 5.75 -6.07
CA GLY A 297 -14.55 6.95 -6.13
C GLY A 297 -15.09 8.03 -7.06
N VAL A 298 -15.55 7.66 -8.26
CA VAL A 298 -16.18 8.59 -9.22
C VAL A 298 -17.40 9.28 -8.58
N ARG A 299 -18.30 8.51 -7.95
CA ARG A 299 -19.50 9.06 -7.30
C ARG A 299 -19.15 10.04 -6.18
N ASP A 300 -18.17 9.71 -5.36
CA ASP A 300 -17.81 10.52 -4.21
C ASP A 300 -17.04 11.79 -4.62
N LEU A 301 -16.20 11.72 -5.65
CA LEU A 301 -15.54 12.90 -6.24
C LEU A 301 -16.55 13.86 -6.85
N LEU A 302 -17.51 13.36 -7.64
CA LEU A 302 -18.56 14.21 -8.22
C LEU A 302 -19.45 14.82 -7.13
N ARG A 303 -19.76 14.08 -6.06
CA ARG A 303 -20.47 14.64 -4.91
C ARG A 303 -19.68 15.76 -4.23
N LEU A 304 -18.36 15.62 -4.12
CA LEU A 304 -17.50 16.67 -3.56
C LEU A 304 -17.50 17.91 -4.45
N VAL A 305 -17.44 17.73 -5.77
CA VAL A 305 -17.59 18.81 -6.77
C VAL A 305 -18.95 19.49 -6.64
N ASP A 306 -20.05 18.75 -6.48
CA ASP A 306 -21.38 19.34 -6.28
C ASP A 306 -21.47 20.18 -5.00
N GLN A 307 -20.70 19.81 -3.96
CA GLN A 307 -20.71 20.48 -2.67
C GLN A 307 -19.83 21.73 -2.60
N HIS A 308 -18.74 21.77 -3.37
CA HIS A 308 -17.68 22.80 -3.26
C HIS A 308 -17.33 23.51 -4.57
N SER A 309 -17.93 23.10 -5.70
CA SER A 309 -17.54 23.43 -7.09
C SER A 309 -16.25 22.75 -7.58
N LEU A 310 -16.17 22.56 -8.90
CA LEU A 310 -15.01 21.93 -9.55
C LEU A 310 -13.74 22.76 -9.36
N ALA A 311 -13.84 24.10 -9.47
CA ALA A 311 -12.70 25.00 -9.38
C ALA A 311 -12.01 24.90 -8.00
N VAL A 312 -12.80 24.88 -6.92
CA VAL A 312 -12.29 24.74 -5.56
C VAL A 312 -11.65 23.37 -5.35
N VAL A 313 -12.31 22.29 -5.78
CA VAL A 313 -11.76 20.93 -5.65
C VAL A 313 -10.39 20.83 -6.34
N MET A 314 -10.29 21.32 -7.58
CA MET A 314 -9.02 21.31 -8.34
C MET A 314 -7.95 22.19 -7.68
N ALA A 315 -8.30 23.37 -7.16
CA ALA A 315 -7.36 24.24 -6.46
C ALA A 315 -6.77 23.54 -5.22
N TYR A 316 -7.60 22.88 -4.40
CA TYR A 316 -7.11 22.18 -3.22
C TYR A 316 -6.30 20.91 -3.53
N MET A 317 -6.61 20.19 -4.62
CA MET A 317 -5.71 19.12 -5.10
C MET A 317 -4.31 19.67 -5.41
N HIS A 318 -4.24 20.81 -6.09
CA HIS A 318 -2.97 21.46 -6.41
C HIS A 318 -2.24 21.95 -5.14
N HIS A 319 -2.96 22.59 -4.22
CA HIS A 319 -2.36 23.06 -2.96
C HIS A 319 -1.78 21.92 -2.11
N ILE A 320 -2.43 20.74 -2.10
CA ILE A 320 -1.92 19.55 -1.41
C ILE A 320 -0.59 19.07 -2.02
N GLN A 321 -0.46 19.13 -3.34
CA GLN A 321 0.81 18.80 -4.02
C GLN A 321 1.90 19.84 -3.72
N VAL A 322 1.58 21.14 -3.74
CA VAL A 322 2.52 22.21 -3.38
C VAL A 322 3.03 22.03 -1.95
N ALA A 323 2.13 21.74 -1.00
CA ALA A 323 2.49 21.53 0.40
C ALA A 323 3.44 20.33 0.57
N ALA A 324 3.20 19.24 -0.16
CA ALA A 324 4.08 18.07 -0.15
C ALA A 324 5.48 18.38 -0.72
N GLU A 325 5.57 19.15 -1.80
CA GLU A 325 6.87 19.61 -2.34
C GLU A 325 7.65 20.43 -1.30
N GLN A 326 6.99 21.39 -0.65
CA GLN A 326 7.63 22.24 0.36
C GLN A 326 8.19 21.43 1.53
N LYS A 327 7.43 20.45 2.01
CA LYS A 327 7.88 19.54 3.09
C LYS A 327 9.04 18.66 2.64
N MET A 328 9.03 18.17 1.39
CA MET A 328 10.16 17.43 0.84
C MET A 328 11.42 18.30 0.76
N ARG A 329 11.33 19.53 0.23
CA ARG A 329 12.47 20.46 0.17
C ARG A 329 13.03 20.78 1.55
N ALA A 330 12.17 20.94 2.55
CA ALA A 330 12.58 21.12 3.94
C ALA A 330 13.34 19.88 4.46
N ALA A 331 12.83 18.68 4.21
CA ALA A 331 13.48 17.43 4.63
C ALA A 331 14.85 17.22 3.95
N LEU A 332 14.98 17.51 2.64
CA LEU A 332 16.27 17.49 1.93
C LEU A 332 17.26 18.49 2.53
N THR A 333 16.78 19.68 2.90
CA THR A 333 17.63 20.72 3.52
C THR A 333 18.13 20.28 4.90
N ARG A 334 17.30 19.59 5.69
CA ARG A 334 17.71 19.01 7.00
C ARG A 334 18.77 17.92 6.85
N LEU A 335 18.66 17.10 5.81
CA LEU A 335 19.61 16.02 5.53
C LEU A 335 21.01 16.56 5.16
N GLY A 336 21.05 17.72 4.50
CA GLY A 336 22.27 18.46 4.20
C GLY A 336 22.66 18.42 2.72
N VAL A 337 23.33 19.49 2.27
CA VAL A 337 23.92 19.56 0.92
C VAL A 337 25.13 18.63 0.88
N GLY A 338 25.20 17.76 -0.12
CA GLY A 338 26.27 16.79 -0.24
C GLY A 338 26.00 15.67 -1.23
N GLU A 339 26.95 14.75 -1.29
CA GLU A 339 26.85 13.50 -2.05
C GLU A 339 26.81 12.32 -1.08
N TYR A 340 25.86 11.43 -1.30
CA TYR A 340 25.62 10.21 -0.53
C TYR A 340 25.65 9.04 -1.49
N SER A 341 26.31 7.94 -1.13
CA SER A 341 26.36 6.78 -2.01
C SER A 341 26.35 5.48 -1.23
N PHE A 342 25.76 4.45 -1.83
CA PHE A 342 25.75 3.11 -1.28
C PHE A 342 25.61 2.09 -2.41
N SER A 343 26.07 0.88 -2.14
CA SER A 343 25.91 -0.25 -3.03
C SER A 343 25.63 -1.52 -2.25
N ASP A 344 24.82 -2.38 -2.84
CA ASP A 344 24.53 -3.72 -2.37
C ASP A 344 24.32 -4.62 -3.61
N ALA A 345 24.19 -5.94 -3.43
CA ALA A 345 24.09 -6.89 -4.53
C ALA A 345 22.99 -7.93 -4.33
N LEU A 346 22.35 -8.32 -5.42
CA LEU A 346 21.47 -9.49 -5.45
C LEU A 346 22.28 -10.78 -5.19
N ASP A 347 21.60 -11.89 -4.88
CA ASP A 347 22.27 -13.15 -4.55
C ASP A 347 23.18 -13.70 -5.68
N ASP A 348 22.92 -13.31 -6.93
CA ASP A 348 23.72 -13.66 -8.10
C ASP A 348 24.97 -12.77 -8.29
N GLY A 349 25.16 -11.78 -7.42
CA GLY A 349 26.26 -10.81 -7.47
C GLY A 349 25.98 -9.56 -8.30
N SER A 350 24.79 -9.43 -8.89
CA SER A 350 24.41 -8.25 -9.67
C SER A 350 24.34 -7.01 -8.76
N PRO A 351 25.12 -5.95 -9.03
CA PRO A 351 25.18 -4.79 -8.16
C PRO A 351 23.98 -3.88 -8.38
N ILE A 352 23.49 -3.30 -7.28
CA ILE A 352 22.59 -2.14 -7.28
C ILE A 352 23.34 -1.00 -6.59
N GLN A 353 23.42 0.14 -7.28
CA GLN A 353 24.19 1.29 -6.83
C GLN A 353 23.35 2.54 -6.90
N VAL A 354 23.50 3.42 -5.92
CA VAL A 354 22.88 4.74 -5.94
C VAL A 354 23.86 5.80 -5.49
N ARG A 355 23.84 6.94 -6.19
CA ARG A 355 24.42 8.21 -5.76
C ARG A 355 23.29 9.22 -5.62
N ILE A 356 23.18 9.84 -4.45
CA ILE A 356 22.22 10.90 -4.16
C ILE A 356 22.99 12.20 -3.99
N THR A 357 22.70 13.19 -4.83
CA THR A 357 23.30 14.52 -4.75
C THR A 357 22.23 15.52 -4.33
N ILE A 358 22.42 16.17 -3.18
CA ILE A 358 21.52 17.21 -2.67
C ILE A 358 22.18 18.57 -2.86
N SER A 359 21.47 19.46 -3.55
CA SER A 359 21.87 20.83 -3.83
C SER A 359 21.19 21.83 -2.89
N PRO A 360 21.71 23.07 -2.77
CA PRO A 360 21.02 24.13 -2.07
C PRO A 360 19.61 24.37 -2.65
N PRO A 361 18.63 24.77 -1.82
CA PRO A 361 17.28 25.03 -2.30
C PRO A 361 17.28 26.19 -3.33
N PRO A 362 16.47 26.10 -4.40
CA PRO A 362 16.36 27.17 -5.40
C PRO A 362 15.82 28.47 -4.79
N VAL A 363 16.13 29.61 -5.43
CA VAL A 363 15.87 30.97 -4.91
C VAL A 363 14.40 31.42 -5.11
N GLU A 364 13.59 30.75 -5.93
CA GLU A 364 12.18 31.08 -6.18
C GLU A 364 11.20 30.16 -5.43
N ASN A 365 10.24 30.76 -4.70
CA ASN A 365 9.30 30.12 -3.77
C ASN A 365 7.82 30.46 -4.06
N SER A 366 7.36 30.44 -5.30
CA SER A 366 5.93 30.59 -5.61
C SER A 366 5.45 29.55 -6.62
N GLY A 367 4.81 28.48 -6.12
CA GLY A 367 4.20 27.40 -6.92
C GLY A 367 4.99 26.09 -6.91
N LEU A 368 4.47 25.07 -7.61
CA LEU A 368 5.21 23.82 -7.87
C LEU A 368 6.46 24.15 -8.69
N SER A 369 7.65 24.02 -8.10
CA SER A 369 8.91 24.29 -8.80
C SER A 369 9.46 22.99 -9.36
N ARG A 370 9.61 22.92 -10.68
CA ARG A 370 10.22 21.77 -11.37
C ARG A 370 11.76 21.76 -11.32
N VAL A 371 12.36 22.68 -10.57
CA VAL A 371 13.82 22.69 -10.39
C VAL A 371 14.18 21.61 -9.36
N PRO A 372 14.95 20.57 -9.75
CA PRO A 372 15.33 19.53 -8.83
C PRO A 372 16.28 20.11 -7.76
N GLN A 373 16.03 19.73 -6.50
CA GLN A 373 16.96 19.97 -5.39
C GLN A 373 17.81 18.73 -5.10
N ALA A 374 17.32 17.53 -5.43
CA ALA A 374 18.09 16.30 -5.31
C ALA A 374 18.07 15.50 -6.62
N THR A 375 19.21 14.90 -6.95
CA THR A 375 19.36 13.94 -8.04
C THR A 375 19.68 12.57 -7.45
N ILE A 376 18.89 11.56 -7.80
CA ILE A 376 19.07 10.16 -7.42
C ILE A 376 19.51 9.41 -8.67
N ASP A 377 20.79 9.04 -8.71
CA ASP A 377 21.46 8.46 -9.87
C ASP A 377 21.80 6.98 -9.63
N PHE A 378 21.23 6.11 -10.46
CA PHE A 378 21.45 4.65 -10.42
C PHE A 378 22.55 4.17 -11.38
N THR A 379 23.32 5.08 -11.97
CA THR A 379 24.49 4.74 -12.80
C THR A 379 25.49 3.88 -12.02
N GLY A 380 25.90 2.76 -12.62
CA GLY A 380 26.74 1.74 -11.97
C GLY A 380 25.98 0.48 -11.54
N THR A 381 24.64 0.52 -11.55
CA THR A 381 23.80 -0.67 -11.42
C THR A 381 24.02 -1.65 -12.58
N GLY A 382 23.93 -2.96 -12.29
CA GLY A 382 24.21 -4.03 -13.25
C GLY A 382 23.31 -4.03 -14.49
N ASN A 383 23.79 -4.64 -15.57
CA ASN A 383 23.06 -4.78 -16.84
C ASN A 383 21.76 -5.58 -16.68
N VAL A 384 20.87 -5.46 -17.67
CA VAL A 384 19.65 -6.28 -17.75
C VAL A 384 19.99 -7.77 -17.61
N LEU A 385 19.29 -8.42 -16.69
CA LEU A 385 19.51 -9.82 -16.32
C LEU A 385 18.72 -10.75 -17.25
N PRO A 386 19.25 -11.95 -17.53
CA PRO A 386 18.55 -12.96 -18.35
C PRO A 386 17.39 -13.64 -17.61
N GLY A 387 17.27 -13.44 -16.30
CA GLY A 387 16.17 -13.95 -15.46
C GLY A 387 15.14 -12.86 -15.15
N ASN A 388 14.38 -13.05 -14.08
CA ASN A 388 13.22 -12.23 -13.76
C ASN A 388 13.44 -11.16 -12.68
N LEU A 389 14.66 -11.00 -12.20
CA LEU A 389 15.03 -10.01 -11.19
C LEU A 389 15.20 -8.58 -11.76
N ASN A 390 14.74 -8.33 -12.99
CA ASN A 390 14.72 -6.98 -13.56
C ASN A 390 13.55 -6.19 -12.98
N ALA A 391 13.79 -5.00 -12.45
CA ALA A 391 12.74 -4.06 -12.10
C ALA A 391 12.55 -3.03 -13.22
N ASN A 392 11.39 -2.38 -13.27
CA ASN A 392 11.13 -1.29 -14.22
C ASN A 392 11.20 0.08 -13.52
N ARG A 393 11.15 1.14 -14.34
CA ARG A 393 11.16 2.53 -13.88
C ARG A 393 10.08 2.81 -12.84
N ALA A 394 8.87 2.28 -13.04
CA ALA A 394 7.76 2.48 -12.14
C ALA A 394 8.06 1.96 -10.71
N ILE A 395 8.67 0.78 -10.59
CA ILE A 395 9.12 0.19 -9.31
C ILE A 395 10.22 1.04 -8.67
N VAL A 396 11.19 1.52 -9.44
CA VAL A 396 12.27 2.38 -8.92
C VAL A 396 11.71 3.69 -8.37
N THR A 397 10.80 4.33 -9.13
CA THR A 397 10.11 5.54 -8.69
C THR A 397 9.30 5.29 -7.41
N ALA A 398 8.64 4.13 -7.28
CA ALA A 398 7.94 3.73 -6.07
C ALA A 398 8.87 3.61 -4.85
N ALA A 399 10.01 2.93 -5.02
CA ALA A 399 11.02 2.76 -3.98
C ALA A 399 11.61 4.10 -3.53
N VAL A 400 11.92 4.99 -4.48
CA VAL A 400 12.35 6.37 -4.20
C VAL A 400 11.28 7.11 -3.40
N MET A 401 10.03 7.08 -3.86
CA MET A 401 8.92 7.78 -3.20
C MET A 401 8.68 7.28 -1.77
N TYR A 402 8.80 5.97 -1.55
CA TYR A 402 8.71 5.34 -0.22
C TYR A 402 9.82 5.85 0.71
N VAL A 403 11.08 5.85 0.27
CA VAL A 403 12.20 6.33 1.10
C VAL A 403 12.08 7.82 1.42
N LEU A 404 11.66 8.62 0.45
CA LEU A 404 11.40 10.05 0.66
C LEU A 404 10.28 10.28 1.68
N ARG A 405 9.24 9.45 1.69
CA ARG A 405 8.17 9.50 2.70
C ARG A 405 8.68 9.17 4.10
N CYS A 406 9.57 8.19 4.22
CA CYS A 406 10.23 7.87 5.48
C CYS A 406 11.13 9.02 5.98
N LEU A 407 11.75 9.78 5.06
CA LEU A 407 12.61 10.91 5.39
C LEU A 407 11.85 12.15 5.92
N ILE A 408 10.61 12.38 5.47
CA ILE A 408 9.85 13.59 5.83
C ILE A 408 9.45 13.61 7.32
N ASP A 409 9.24 12.44 7.94
CA ASP A 409 8.83 12.26 9.35
C ASP A 409 7.64 13.14 9.79
N GLU A 410 6.67 13.30 8.90
CA GLU A 410 5.40 13.99 9.16
C GLU A 410 4.25 13.19 8.57
N ASP A 411 3.05 13.33 9.13
CA ASP A 411 1.85 12.74 8.56
C ASP A 411 1.39 13.56 7.36
N ILE A 412 1.87 13.16 6.17
CA ILE A 412 1.53 13.79 4.90
C ILE A 412 0.99 12.77 3.92
N PRO A 413 0.01 13.16 3.09
CA PRO A 413 -0.44 12.34 1.99
C PRO A 413 0.71 12.15 1.00
N LEU A 414 0.87 10.93 0.50
CA LEU A 414 1.86 10.65 -0.51
C LEU A 414 1.30 11.01 -1.89
N ASN A 415 1.90 12.02 -2.53
CA ASN A 415 1.41 12.56 -3.79
C ASN A 415 2.56 13.02 -4.69
N GLN A 416 2.23 13.45 -5.91
CA GLN A 416 3.22 13.84 -6.92
C GLN A 416 4.16 14.97 -6.47
N GLY A 417 3.74 15.81 -5.52
CA GLY A 417 4.54 16.90 -4.96
C GLY A 417 5.84 16.43 -4.28
N VAL A 418 5.84 15.25 -3.66
CA VAL A 418 7.04 14.66 -3.03
C VAL A 418 8.14 14.38 -4.06
N LEU A 419 7.77 14.09 -5.30
CA LEU A 419 8.72 13.81 -6.39
C LEU A 419 9.09 15.06 -7.21
N SER A 420 8.34 16.16 -7.09
CA SER A 420 8.59 17.42 -7.81
C SER A 420 10.04 17.94 -7.66
N PRO A 421 10.67 17.93 -6.46
CA PRO A 421 12.04 18.40 -6.30
C PRO A 421 13.12 17.34 -6.59
N ILE A 422 12.76 16.21 -7.19
CA ILE A 422 13.63 15.03 -7.33
C ILE A 422 13.83 14.70 -8.81
N GLU A 423 15.08 14.59 -9.23
CA GLU A 423 15.47 14.02 -10.51
C GLU A 423 15.91 12.57 -10.32
N ILE A 424 15.38 11.64 -11.11
CA ILE A 424 15.80 10.23 -11.10
C ILE A 424 16.57 9.93 -12.39
N VAL A 425 17.88 9.74 -12.27
CA VAL A 425 18.75 9.33 -13.38
C VAL A 425 18.81 7.80 -13.38
N LEU A 426 18.27 7.22 -14.44
CA LEU A 426 18.08 5.77 -14.55
C LEU A 426 18.46 5.30 -15.96
N PRO A 427 19.72 4.83 -16.17
CA PRO A 427 20.18 4.32 -17.46
C PRO A 427 19.53 2.97 -17.80
N GLU A 428 19.75 2.47 -19.02
CA GLU A 428 19.39 1.09 -19.37
C GLU A 428 20.21 0.11 -18.53
N CYS A 429 19.54 -0.64 -17.64
CA CYS A 429 20.13 -1.56 -16.68
C CYS A 429 19.05 -2.50 -16.12
N LEU A 430 19.36 -3.36 -15.16
CA LEU A 430 18.37 -4.26 -14.53
C LEU A 430 17.20 -3.52 -13.85
N LEU A 431 17.32 -2.23 -13.58
CA LEU A 431 16.26 -1.38 -13.00
C LEU A 431 15.43 -0.61 -14.04
N ASN A 432 15.82 -0.70 -15.32
CA ASN A 432 15.14 -0.05 -16.44
C ASN A 432 15.46 -0.81 -17.74
N PRO A 433 15.00 -2.07 -17.86
CA PRO A 433 15.14 -2.82 -19.09
C PRO A 433 14.36 -2.13 -20.23
N PRO A 434 14.84 -2.20 -21.48
CA PRO A 434 14.18 -1.55 -22.60
C PRO A 434 12.86 -2.25 -22.96
N ASP A 435 11.85 -1.48 -23.42
CA ASP A 435 10.63 -2.04 -24.03
C ASP A 435 10.98 -2.57 -25.43
N CYS A 436 10.80 -3.88 -25.64
CA CYS A 436 11.07 -4.54 -26.92
C CYS A 436 9.82 -4.65 -27.80
N GLY A 437 8.65 -4.18 -27.37
CA GLY A 437 7.38 -4.23 -28.11
C GLY A 437 6.74 -5.63 -28.19
N ASP A 438 7.54 -6.70 -28.19
CA ASP A 438 7.11 -8.10 -28.10
C ASP A 438 7.45 -8.67 -26.72
N ALA A 439 6.43 -9.16 -26.00
CA ALA A 439 6.59 -9.75 -24.67
C ALA A 439 7.56 -10.95 -24.63
N ARG A 440 7.76 -11.66 -25.76
CA ARG A 440 8.75 -12.75 -25.84
C ARG A 440 10.20 -12.27 -25.87
N GLN A 441 10.41 -10.99 -26.18
CA GLN A 441 11.72 -10.36 -26.27
C GLN A 441 11.97 -9.40 -25.10
N CYS A 442 10.91 -8.86 -24.49
CA CYS A 442 11.00 -8.11 -23.26
C CYS A 442 11.52 -8.98 -22.12
N ALA A 443 12.41 -8.41 -21.30
CA ALA A 443 12.92 -9.06 -20.10
C ALA A 443 11.77 -9.45 -19.14
N ALA A 444 11.97 -10.57 -18.44
CA ALA A 444 11.13 -10.95 -17.31
C ALA A 444 11.35 -9.96 -16.14
N VAL A 445 10.28 -9.57 -15.45
CA VAL A 445 10.29 -8.52 -14.41
C VAL A 445 9.59 -8.89 -13.11
N VAL A 446 8.93 -10.04 -13.03
CA VAL A 446 8.11 -10.40 -11.86
C VAL A 446 8.90 -10.45 -10.55
N GLY A 447 10.16 -10.92 -10.62
CA GLY A 447 11.07 -10.91 -9.47
C GLY A 447 11.63 -9.53 -9.14
N GLY A 448 11.72 -8.62 -10.10
CA GLY A 448 12.14 -7.25 -9.84
C GLY A 448 11.18 -6.49 -8.93
N ASN A 449 9.88 -6.76 -9.07
CA ASN A 449 8.83 -6.16 -8.23
C ASN A 449 8.97 -6.52 -6.74
N VAL A 450 9.36 -7.75 -6.44
CA VAL A 450 9.30 -8.30 -5.07
C VAL A 450 10.67 -8.51 -4.42
N GLU A 451 11.72 -8.69 -5.20
CA GLU A 451 13.08 -8.93 -4.69
C GLU A 451 14.00 -7.74 -4.95
N THR A 452 14.13 -7.30 -6.19
CA THR A 452 15.04 -6.21 -6.56
C THR A 452 14.57 -4.88 -5.98
N SER A 453 13.27 -4.64 -5.90
CA SER A 453 12.68 -3.45 -5.27
C SER A 453 13.08 -3.32 -3.79
N GLN A 454 13.14 -4.43 -3.05
CA GLN A 454 13.63 -4.45 -1.66
C GLN A 454 15.08 -3.98 -1.60
N ARG A 455 15.91 -4.46 -2.54
CA ARG A 455 17.31 -4.07 -2.61
C ARG A 455 17.50 -2.60 -3.02
N VAL A 456 16.64 -2.06 -3.88
CA VAL A 456 16.64 -0.62 -4.20
C VAL A 456 16.37 0.22 -2.94
N VAL A 457 15.39 -0.18 -2.13
CA VAL A 457 15.12 0.50 -0.85
C VAL A 457 16.30 0.38 0.11
N ASP A 458 16.88 -0.82 0.24
CA ASP A 458 18.06 -1.04 1.08
C ASP A 458 19.21 -0.10 0.67
N VAL A 459 19.54 0.06 -0.61
CA VAL A 459 20.64 0.97 -1.00
C VAL A 459 20.30 2.44 -0.81
N LEU A 460 19.04 2.84 -1.00
CA LEU A 460 18.59 4.22 -0.77
C LEU A 460 18.68 4.58 0.71
N LEU A 461 18.16 3.72 1.60
CA LEU A 461 18.24 3.92 3.05
C LEU A 461 19.68 3.87 3.56
N GLY A 462 20.50 2.96 3.00
CA GLY A 462 21.91 2.84 3.32
C GLY A 462 22.72 4.08 2.93
N ALA A 463 22.47 4.65 1.74
CA ALA A 463 23.12 5.88 1.29
C ALA A 463 22.81 7.06 2.21
N LEU A 464 21.56 7.15 2.66
CA LEU A 464 21.10 8.21 3.57
C LEU A 464 21.44 7.94 5.03
N GLY A 465 21.91 6.73 5.37
CA GLY A 465 22.22 6.32 6.74
C GLY A 465 21.00 6.29 7.67
N LEU A 466 19.79 6.07 7.13
CA LEU A 466 18.54 6.15 7.89
C LEU A 466 18.23 4.86 8.66
N ALA A 467 18.53 3.71 8.07
CA ALA A 467 18.27 2.40 8.65
C ALA A 467 19.29 1.36 8.17
N ALA A 468 19.54 0.34 8.98
CA ALA A 468 20.17 -0.89 8.52
C ALA A 468 19.24 -1.63 7.54
N ALA A 469 19.78 -2.59 6.78
CA ALA A 469 18.95 -3.38 5.87
C ALA A 469 17.91 -4.20 6.65
N SER A 470 16.68 -4.22 6.16
CA SER A 470 15.70 -5.22 6.59
C SER A 470 15.99 -6.56 5.93
N GLN A 471 15.08 -7.52 6.05
CA GLN A 471 15.21 -8.84 5.43
C GLN A 471 15.52 -8.85 3.94
N GLY A 472 15.33 -7.75 3.18
CA GLY A 472 15.79 -7.60 1.80
C GLY A 472 15.19 -8.57 0.78
N THR A 473 14.04 -9.17 1.09
CA THR A 473 13.27 -10.11 0.25
C THR A 473 11.81 -10.12 0.72
N MET A 474 10.86 -10.42 -0.16
CA MET A 474 9.47 -10.69 0.23
C MET A 474 9.19 -12.17 0.51
N ASN A 475 10.19 -13.04 0.35
CA ASN A 475 10.12 -14.49 0.54
C ASN A 475 8.89 -15.10 -0.17
N ASN A 476 8.78 -14.91 -1.47
CA ASN A 476 7.60 -15.32 -2.23
C ASN A 476 7.50 -16.84 -2.27
N LEU A 477 6.37 -17.35 -1.79
CA LEU A 477 5.97 -18.74 -1.83
C LEU A 477 4.76 -18.87 -2.75
N LEU A 478 4.89 -19.72 -3.75
CA LEU A 478 3.82 -20.07 -4.66
C LEU A 478 3.65 -21.57 -4.70
N PHE A 479 2.41 -22.02 -4.81
CA PHE A 479 2.13 -23.41 -5.12
C PHE A 479 0.79 -23.56 -5.82
N GLY A 480 0.63 -24.66 -6.55
CA GLY A 480 -0.62 -24.92 -7.27
C GLY A 480 -0.49 -26.08 -8.23
N ASP A 481 -1.46 -26.17 -9.12
CA ASP A 481 -1.51 -27.12 -10.22
C ASP A 481 -2.30 -26.51 -11.39
N ASP A 482 -2.76 -27.33 -12.33
CA ASP A 482 -3.52 -26.85 -13.49
C ASP A 482 -4.88 -26.24 -13.14
N THR A 483 -5.35 -26.38 -11.89
CA THR A 483 -6.67 -25.91 -11.45
C THR A 483 -6.63 -24.65 -10.59
N PHE A 484 -5.49 -24.31 -9.98
CA PHE A 484 -5.36 -23.11 -9.13
C PHE A 484 -3.90 -22.69 -8.95
N GLY A 485 -3.69 -21.42 -8.60
CA GLY A 485 -2.44 -20.90 -8.08
C GLY A 485 -2.65 -20.21 -6.73
N TYR A 486 -1.75 -20.45 -5.79
CA TYR A 486 -1.63 -19.71 -4.54
C TYR A 486 -0.35 -18.88 -4.54
N TYR A 487 -0.43 -17.69 -3.96
CA TYR A 487 0.70 -16.77 -3.79
C TYR A 487 0.68 -16.16 -2.39
N GLU A 488 1.84 -16.19 -1.71
CA GLU A 488 2.07 -15.56 -0.41
C GLU A 488 3.46 -14.93 -0.32
N THR A 489 3.56 -13.78 0.34
CA THR A 489 4.82 -13.19 0.82
C THR A 489 4.98 -13.51 2.30
N ILE A 490 6.19 -13.86 2.73
CA ILE A 490 6.48 -14.23 4.12
C ILE A 490 7.33 -13.13 4.77
N CYS A 491 6.89 -12.66 5.94
CA CYS A 491 7.55 -11.59 6.70
C CYS A 491 8.94 -11.98 7.22
N GLY A 492 9.67 -11.00 7.75
CA GLY A 492 11.00 -11.22 8.31
C GLY A 492 11.42 -10.12 9.28
N GLY A 493 12.72 -9.96 9.47
CA GLY A 493 13.26 -8.94 10.37
C GLY A 493 13.37 -7.56 9.72
N ALA A 494 12.91 -6.52 10.42
CA ALA A 494 13.19 -5.14 10.02
C ALA A 494 14.60 -4.71 10.44
N GLY A 495 15.23 -3.82 9.67
CA GLY A 495 16.51 -3.22 10.02
C GLY A 495 16.40 -2.27 11.21
N ALA A 496 17.42 -2.24 12.06
CA ALA A 496 17.48 -1.30 13.17
C ALA A 496 17.75 0.15 12.69
N THR A 497 17.34 1.12 13.50
CA THR A 497 17.58 2.55 13.25
C THR A 497 18.41 3.15 14.38
N ALA A 498 18.74 4.44 14.30
CA ALA A 498 19.38 5.16 15.40
C ALA A 498 18.49 5.28 16.65
N ASP A 499 17.17 5.20 16.45
CA ASP A 499 16.15 5.47 17.47
C ASP A 499 15.63 4.20 18.14
N GLY A 500 15.78 3.03 17.52
CA GLY A 500 15.31 1.78 18.11
C GLY A 500 15.63 0.52 17.33
N ASP A 501 15.34 -0.61 18.00
CA ASP A 501 15.42 -1.96 17.45
C ASP A 501 14.53 -2.13 16.22
N GLY A 502 14.95 -3.01 15.32
CA GLY A 502 14.11 -3.49 14.23
C GLY A 502 12.98 -4.38 14.76
N ALA A 503 11.78 -4.23 14.21
CA ALA A 503 10.65 -5.08 14.53
C ALA A 503 10.85 -6.54 14.05
N ASP A 504 10.46 -7.49 14.91
CA ASP A 504 10.46 -8.92 14.62
C ASP A 504 9.26 -9.31 13.74
N ALA A 505 9.47 -10.18 12.76
CA ALA A 505 8.39 -10.86 12.00
C ALA A 505 7.36 -9.95 11.31
N VAL A 506 7.81 -8.84 10.70
CA VAL A 506 6.94 -7.90 9.97
C VAL A 506 7.26 -7.85 8.47
N HIS A 507 6.28 -7.49 7.66
CA HIS A 507 6.53 -7.08 6.28
C HIS A 507 7.20 -5.71 6.26
N THR A 508 8.15 -5.54 5.35
CA THR A 508 8.98 -4.33 5.30
C THR A 508 9.02 -3.76 3.89
N HIS A 509 9.15 -2.43 3.82
CA HIS A 509 9.40 -1.66 2.61
C HIS A 509 8.34 -1.85 1.53
N MET A 510 8.65 -2.58 0.46
CA MET A 510 7.86 -2.61 -0.77
C MET A 510 6.59 -3.48 -0.67
N THR A 511 6.27 -3.97 0.52
CA THR A 511 5.07 -4.75 0.81
C THR A 511 4.55 -4.47 2.22
N ASN A 512 3.23 -4.54 2.38
CA ASN A 512 2.53 -4.44 3.67
C ASN A 512 1.28 -5.34 3.64
N THR A 513 1.36 -6.47 2.94
CA THR A 513 0.27 -7.44 2.86
C THR A 513 0.11 -8.15 4.20
N ARG A 514 -1.12 -8.56 4.53
CA ARG A 514 -1.33 -9.53 5.60
C ARG A 514 -0.89 -10.92 5.12
N LEU A 515 -0.51 -11.76 6.07
CA LEU A 515 -0.40 -13.19 5.84
C LEU A 515 -1.79 -13.80 5.71
N THR A 516 -1.90 -14.89 4.96
CA THR A 516 -3.15 -15.65 4.92
C THR A 516 -3.38 -16.28 6.30
N ASP A 517 -4.57 -16.07 6.85
CA ASP A 517 -4.97 -16.71 8.10
C ASP A 517 -4.82 -18.25 7.98
N PRO A 518 -4.21 -18.94 8.96
CA PRO A 518 -4.02 -20.38 8.90
C PRO A 518 -5.29 -21.17 8.60
N GLU A 519 -6.44 -20.81 9.18
CA GLU A 519 -7.70 -21.53 8.96
C GLU A 519 -8.22 -21.30 7.53
N VAL A 520 -8.03 -20.09 7.00
CA VAL A 520 -8.35 -19.79 5.60
C VAL A 520 -7.43 -20.54 4.66
N LEU A 521 -6.12 -20.58 4.95
CA LEU A 521 -5.13 -21.31 4.16
C LEU A 521 -5.48 -22.80 4.06
N GLU A 522 -5.73 -23.45 5.20
CA GLU A 522 -6.02 -24.90 5.27
C GLU A 522 -7.40 -25.27 4.73
N SER A 523 -8.39 -24.36 4.83
CA SER A 523 -9.73 -24.62 4.30
C SER A 523 -9.84 -24.40 2.78
N ARG A 524 -8.98 -23.54 2.20
CA ARG A 524 -9.02 -23.19 0.77
C ARG A 524 -8.03 -23.98 -0.07
N PHE A 525 -6.92 -24.43 0.52
CA PHE A 525 -5.82 -25.04 -0.21
C PHE A 525 -5.41 -26.39 0.40
N PRO A 526 -4.89 -27.33 -0.40
CA PRO A 526 -4.54 -28.67 0.06
C PRO A 526 -3.18 -28.69 0.78
N VAL A 527 -3.07 -27.88 1.84
CA VAL A 527 -1.87 -27.74 2.67
C VAL A 527 -2.24 -27.69 4.15
N ARG A 528 -1.28 -27.94 5.03
CA ARG A 528 -1.41 -27.76 6.48
C ARG A 528 -0.24 -26.93 7.01
N LEU A 529 -0.52 -25.91 7.81
CA LEU A 529 0.50 -25.11 8.47
C LEU A 529 0.91 -25.81 9.77
N LEU A 530 2.11 -26.41 9.78
CA LEU A 530 2.61 -27.15 10.94
C LEU A 530 3.25 -26.24 11.97
N GLU A 531 3.89 -25.16 11.52
CA GLU A 531 4.64 -24.26 12.39
C GLU A 531 4.70 -22.86 11.79
N PHE A 532 4.48 -21.85 12.62
CA PHE A 532 4.78 -20.47 12.29
C PHE A 532 5.23 -19.72 13.56
N ARG A 533 6.52 -19.38 13.63
CA ARG A 533 7.12 -18.75 14.82
C ARG A 533 8.22 -17.76 14.45
N ILE A 534 8.58 -16.91 15.41
CA ILE A 534 9.76 -16.05 15.31
C ILE A 534 11.04 -16.91 15.31
N ARG A 535 11.99 -16.53 14.46
CA ARG A 535 13.33 -17.12 14.35
C ARG A 535 14.29 -16.35 15.25
N HIS A 536 14.20 -16.57 16.55
CA HIS A 536 15.02 -15.88 17.55
C HIS A 536 16.52 -16.02 17.26
N GLY A 537 17.27 -14.93 17.47
CA GLY A 537 18.70 -14.85 17.21
C GLY A 537 19.08 -14.64 15.75
N SER A 538 18.10 -14.35 14.88
CA SER A 538 18.38 -14.06 13.46
C SER A 538 18.66 -12.59 13.18
N GLY A 539 18.20 -11.68 14.04
CA GLY A 539 18.51 -10.25 13.93
C GLY A 539 19.97 -9.92 14.21
N GLY A 540 20.52 -8.96 13.47
CA GLY A 540 21.89 -8.49 13.63
C GLY A 540 22.11 -7.75 14.95
N ALA A 541 23.22 -8.02 15.62
CA ALA A 541 23.58 -7.36 16.88
C ALA A 541 23.97 -5.88 16.69
N GLY A 542 23.65 -5.06 17.68
CA GLY A 542 23.98 -3.63 17.74
C GLY A 542 23.54 -3.05 19.08
N ARG A 543 23.74 -1.75 19.30
CA ARG A 543 23.11 -0.98 20.38
C ARG A 543 21.59 -1.10 20.24
N HIS A 544 21.14 -1.02 19.00
CA HIS A 544 19.81 -1.46 18.59
C HIS A 544 19.94 -2.69 17.70
N ARG A 545 19.23 -3.76 18.05
CA ARG A 545 19.27 -5.03 17.31
C ARG A 545 18.38 -4.96 16.08
N GLY A 546 18.78 -5.67 15.03
CA GLY A 546 17.86 -5.98 13.94
C GLY A 546 16.72 -6.88 14.41
N GLY A 547 15.59 -6.80 13.72
CA GLY A 547 14.46 -7.68 13.93
C GLY A 547 14.79 -9.12 13.52
N ASN A 548 14.13 -10.07 14.16
CA ASN A 548 14.20 -11.48 13.85
C ASN A 548 13.26 -11.82 12.68
N GLY A 549 13.70 -12.76 11.84
CA GLY A 549 12.87 -13.40 10.83
C GLY A 549 11.87 -14.39 11.43
N VAL A 550 11.31 -15.26 10.59
CA VAL A 550 10.35 -16.30 10.98
C VAL A 550 10.75 -17.67 10.45
N VAL A 551 10.19 -18.71 11.06
CA VAL A 551 10.17 -20.08 10.55
C VAL A 551 8.73 -20.43 10.19
N ARG A 552 8.49 -20.81 8.93
CA ARG A 552 7.18 -21.25 8.43
C ARG A 552 7.29 -22.65 7.84
N ARG A 553 6.49 -23.60 8.32
CA ARG A 553 6.50 -25.01 7.87
C ARG A 553 5.14 -25.43 7.34
N ILE A 554 5.10 -25.86 6.09
CA ILE A 554 3.87 -26.22 5.39
C ILE A 554 3.99 -27.65 4.88
N GLU A 555 3.05 -28.50 5.28
CA GLU A 555 2.85 -29.85 4.74
C GLU A 555 1.93 -29.78 3.53
N PHE A 556 2.29 -30.43 2.43
CA PHE A 556 1.43 -30.56 1.26
C PHE A 556 0.56 -31.81 1.37
N LEU A 557 -0.75 -31.67 1.17
CA LEU A 557 -1.72 -32.77 1.36
C LEU A 557 -2.00 -33.55 0.07
N ARG A 558 -1.50 -33.07 -1.07
CA ARG A 558 -1.55 -33.74 -2.38
C ARG A 558 -0.34 -33.32 -3.23
N PRO A 559 -0.08 -34.01 -4.36
CA PRO A 559 0.95 -33.58 -5.30
C PRO A 559 0.66 -32.17 -5.83
N LEU A 560 1.67 -31.30 -5.79
CA LEU A 560 1.59 -29.90 -6.23
C LEU A 560 2.91 -29.47 -6.84
N ARG A 561 2.87 -28.39 -7.62
CA ARG A 561 4.06 -27.64 -8.01
C ARG A 561 4.28 -26.51 -7.01
N VAL A 562 5.51 -26.35 -6.54
CA VAL A 562 5.91 -25.31 -5.59
C VAL A 562 7.00 -24.46 -6.24
N SER A 563 6.84 -23.14 -6.18
CA SER A 563 7.82 -22.18 -6.64
C SER A 563 8.24 -21.26 -5.50
N LEU A 564 9.55 -21.07 -5.37
CA LEU A 564 10.17 -20.14 -4.44
C LEU A 564 10.89 -19.07 -5.23
N LEU A 565 10.58 -17.82 -4.92
CA LEU A 565 11.29 -16.65 -5.43
C LEU A 565 11.71 -15.83 -4.21
N THR A 566 12.97 -16.04 -3.80
CA THR A 566 13.51 -15.53 -2.54
C THR A 566 14.93 -14.99 -2.75
N GLN A 567 15.37 -14.06 -1.90
CA GLN A 567 16.75 -13.53 -1.86
C GLN A 567 17.35 -13.61 -0.45
N ARG A 568 18.57 -13.08 -0.25
CA ARG A 568 19.33 -13.12 1.01
C ARG A 568 19.55 -14.55 1.50
N ARG A 569 19.81 -15.45 0.55
CA ARG A 569 20.19 -16.86 0.73
C ARG A 569 21.55 -17.18 0.10
N GLY A 570 22.11 -16.21 -0.63
CA GLY A 570 23.45 -16.24 -1.17
C GLY A 570 24.49 -15.61 -0.23
N PRO A 571 25.55 -15.00 -0.76
CA PRO A 571 26.66 -14.50 0.06
C PRO A 571 26.38 -13.14 0.74
N PHE A 572 25.28 -12.46 0.39
CA PHE A 572 25.01 -11.08 0.83
C PHE A 572 23.96 -11.03 1.94
N ALA A 573 24.40 -11.03 3.19
CA ALA A 573 23.53 -10.88 4.36
C ALA A 573 22.95 -9.45 4.47
N PRO A 574 21.76 -9.27 5.07
CA PRO A 574 21.23 -7.94 5.41
C PRO A 574 22.25 -7.14 6.21
N TYR A 575 22.77 -6.05 5.64
CA TYR A 575 23.86 -5.29 6.25
C TYR A 575 23.41 -4.56 7.52
N GLY A 576 24.31 -4.43 8.49
CA GLY A 576 24.13 -3.51 9.62
C GLY A 576 24.68 -2.11 9.31
N LEU A 577 24.28 -1.12 10.11
CA LEU A 577 24.67 0.28 9.92
C LEU A 577 25.49 0.79 11.12
N GLN A 578 26.40 1.76 10.89
CA GLN A 578 27.29 2.32 11.93
C GLN A 578 28.06 1.24 12.72
N ASN A 579 28.56 0.20 12.07
CA ASN A 579 29.21 -0.99 12.65
C ASN A 579 28.28 -2.01 13.32
N GLY A 580 26.95 -1.86 13.21
CA GLY A 580 26.01 -2.93 13.53
C GLY A 580 26.32 -4.21 12.74
N GLN A 581 26.07 -5.37 13.36
CA GLN A 581 26.28 -6.67 12.71
C GLN A 581 25.17 -6.96 11.70
N PRO A 582 25.48 -7.72 10.64
CA PRO A 582 24.47 -8.13 9.67
C PRO A 582 23.43 -9.08 10.28
N GLY A 583 22.22 -9.07 9.72
CA GLY A 583 21.21 -10.07 10.00
C GLY A 583 21.59 -11.44 9.43
N SER A 584 20.98 -12.50 9.94
CA SER A 584 21.16 -13.85 9.39
C SER A 584 20.53 -13.98 8.01
N LEU A 585 21.17 -14.75 7.13
CA LEU A 585 20.60 -15.19 5.86
C LEU A 585 19.36 -16.07 6.06
N GLY A 586 18.44 -16.02 5.10
CA GLY A 586 17.31 -16.94 5.02
C GLY A 586 17.74 -18.30 4.48
N ARG A 587 16.87 -19.31 4.61
CA ARG A 587 17.10 -20.68 4.13
C ARG A 587 15.78 -21.35 3.72
N ASN A 588 15.84 -22.23 2.73
CA ASN A 588 14.69 -22.99 2.24
C ASN A 588 15.02 -24.48 2.34
N TYR A 589 14.10 -25.28 2.86
CA TYR A 589 14.31 -26.72 3.05
C TYR A 589 13.10 -27.53 2.61
N LEU A 590 13.33 -28.65 1.94
CA LEU A 590 12.32 -29.67 1.71
C LEU A 590 12.66 -30.93 2.50
N SER A 591 11.67 -31.46 3.21
CA SER A 591 11.77 -32.74 3.89
C SER A 591 10.64 -33.65 3.42
N SER A 592 10.96 -34.92 3.18
CA SER A 592 9.97 -35.93 2.81
C SER A 592 9.88 -36.98 3.91
N PRO A 593 8.68 -37.41 4.32
CA PRO A 593 8.51 -38.46 5.32
C PRO A 593 9.08 -39.81 4.86
N ASN A 594 9.28 -39.99 3.55
CA ASN A 594 9.86 -41.19 2.96
C ASN A 594 11.40 -41.13 2.83
N SER A 595 12.02 -39.99 3.16
CA SER A 595 13.48 -39.86 3.15
C SER A 595 14.08 -40.58 4.36
N ARG A 596 14.95 -41.56 4.09
CA ARG A 596 15.83 -42.16 5.12
C ARG A 596 16.96 -41.23 5.57
N ALA A 597 17.17 -40.11 4.89
CA ALA A 597 18.19 -39.14 5.28
C ALA A 597 17.67 -38.33 6.47
N GLU A 598 18.44 -38.32 7.56
CA GLU A 598 18.13 -37.57 8.79
C GLU A 598 18.13 -36.04 8.59
N ASN A 599 18.56 -35.54 7.42
CA ASN A 599 18.70 -34.11 7.14
C ASN A 599 17.73 -33.63 6.05
N PRO A 600 17.09 -32.45 6.23
CA PRO A 600 16.31 -31.79 5.19
C PRO A 600 17.19 -31.40 3.99
N HIS A 601 16.64 -31.47 2.77
CA HIS A 601 17.31 -31.03 1.55
C HIS A 601 17.20 -29.51 1.40
N GLU A 602 18.32 -28.81 1.46
CA GLU A 602 18.37 -27.36 1.25
C GLU A 602 18.05 -27.02 -0.22
N LEU A 603 17.13 -26.09 -0.42
CA LEU A 603 16.69 -25.64 -1.74
C LEU A 603 17.38 -24.32 -2.11
N PRO A 604 17.62 -24.08 -3.42
CA PRO A 604 18.05 -22.77 -3.91
C PRO A 604 17.07 -21.64 -3.56
N ASN A 605 17.54 -20.41 -3.74
CA ASN A 605 16.77 -19.19 -3.52
C ASN A 605 15.66 -18.97 -4.58
N GLN A 606 15.89 -19.44 -5.82
CA GLN A 606 14.93 -19.41 -6.92
C GLN A 606 14.76 -20.83 -7.49
N ILE A 607 13.63 -21.48 -7.23
CA ILE A 607 13.39 -22.85 -7.70
C ILE A 607 11.90 -23.15 -7.92
N THR A 608 11.62 -24.04 -8.87
CA THR A 608 10.32 -24.70 -9.03
C THR A 608 10.53 -26.20 -8.87
N ILE A 609 9.76 -26.84 -8.01
CA ILE A 609 9.82 -28.28 -7.73
C ILE A 609 8.42 -28.88 -7.74
N GLU A 610 8.34 -30.19 -8.00
CA GLU A 610 7.15 -30.99 -7.74
C GLU A 610 7.29 -31.57 -6.33
N VAL A 611 6.22 -31.49 -5.53
CA VAL A 611 6.16 -32.06 -4.18
C VAL A 611 5.09 -33.16 -4.13
N ALA A 612 5.27 -34.15 -3.26
CA ALA A 612 4.30 -35.20 -3.01
C ALA A 612 3.46 -34.90 -1.75
N ALA A 613 2.38 -35.66 -1.57
CA ALA A 613 1.62 -35.64 -0.34
C ALA A 613 2.51 -36.05 0.86
N GLY A 614 2.47 -35.27 1.93
CA GLY A 614 3.27 -35.43 3.14
C GLY A 614 4.63 -34.72 3.10
N ASP A 615 5.09 -34.22 1.95
CA ASP A 615 6.30 -33.40 1.92
C ASP A 615 6.09 -32.09 2.69
N ILE A 616 7.15 -31.64 3.38
CA ILE A 616 7.13 -30.45 4.23
C ILE A 616 8.17 -29.46 3.71
N LEU A 617 7.69 -28.28 3.29
CA LEU A 617 8.52 -27.12 3.01
C LEU A 617 8.74 -26.33 4.31
N THR A 618 9.99 -26.00 4.61
CA THR A 618 10.37 -25.07 5.68
C THR A 618 11.03 -23.84 5.06
N VAL A 619 10.50 -22.66 5.37
CA VAL A 619 11.10 -21.37 5.00
C VAL A 619 11.57 -20.69 6.28
N GLU A 620 12.88 -20.47 6.38
CA GLU A 620 13.48 -19.59 7.38
C GLU A 620 13.76 -18.24 6.72
N THR A 621 13.10 -17.17 7.16
CA THR A 621 13.30 -15.85 6.56
C THR A 621 14.49 -15.12 7.19
N PRO A 622 15.12 -14.17 6.46
CA PRO A 622 16.25 -13.41 6.99
C PRO A 622 15.86 -12.52 8.19
N GLY A 623 16.83 -12.22 9.03
CA GLY A 623 16.72 -11.15 10.03
C GLY A 623 17.10 -9.79 9.44
N GLY A 624 16.87 -8.71 10.18
CA GLY A 624 17.36 -7.38 9.84
C GLY A 624 18.77 -7.12 10.37
N GLY A 625 19.48 -6.15 9.80
CA GLY A 625 20.77 -5.68 10.31
C GLY A 625 20.64 -4.85 11.59
N GLY A 626 21.68 -4.91 12.45
CA GLY A 626 21.77 -4.09 13.66
C GLY A 626 22.29 -2.68 13.40
N PHE A 627 22.17 -1.82 14.41
CA PHE A 627 22.68 -0.44 14.39
C PHE A 627 23.67 -0.22 15.53
N GLU A 628 24.84 0.35 15.20
CA GLU A 628 25.87 0.80 16.14
C GLU A 628 26.36 -0.26 17.13
N MET A 629 27.51 -0.91 16.88
CA MET A 629 28.11 -1.78 17.91
C MET A 629 28.80 -0.94 18.99
N PRO A 630 28.48 -1.13 20.29
CA PRO A 630 29.25 -0.52 21.38
C PRO A 630 30.72 -0.93 21.28
N SER A 631 31.63 0.03 21.35
CA SER A 631 33.07 -0.25 21.32
C SER A 631 33.47 -1.07 22.55
N VAL A 632 33.83 -2.34 22.31
CA VAL A 632 34.47 -3.29 23.23
C VAL A 632 33.88 -3.28 24.66
N LEU A 633 32.84 -4.10 24.88
CA LEU A 633 32.45 -4.50 26.23
C LEU A 633 33.63 -5.24 26.90
N ASN A 634 34.21 -4.57 27.89
CA ASN A 634 35.05 -5.19 28.90
C ASN A 634 34.28 -6.39 29.49
N ARG A 635 34.94 -7.55 29.57
CA ARG A 635 34.37 -8.92 29.63
C ARG A 635 33.59 -9.28 30.93
N GLN A 636 32.85 -8.36 31.55
CA GLN A 636 32.19 -8.56 32.86
C GLN A 636 30.69 -8.20 32.93
N GLN A 637 30.00 -7.88 31.84
CA GLN A 637 28.57 -7.54 31.88
C GLN A 637 27.66 -8.32 30.90
N VAL A 638 27.89 -9.63 30.75
CA VAL A 638 26.90 -10.52 30.09
C VAL A 638 26.46 -11.58 31.09
N MET A 639 25.61 -11.19 32.04
CA MET A 639 24.73 -12.08 32.84
C MET A 639 23.65 -11.20 33.48
N ARG A 640 22.62 -10.80 32.71
CA ARG A 640 21.32 -10.23 33.12
C ARG A 640 20.66 -9.69 31.84
N GLY A 641 19.58 -10.22 31.28
CA GLY A 641 18.83 -11.43 31.54
C GLY A 641 17.90 -11.62 30.35
N ASP A 642 17.92 -12.80 29.74
CA ASP A 642 16.86 -13.23 28.83
C ASP A 642 15.79 -13.89 29.70
N THR A 643 14.71 -13.16 29.92
CA THR A 643 13.40 -13.74 30.17
C THR A 643 12.49 -13.22 29.09
N ASP A 644 12.61 -13.79 27.89
CA ASP A 644 11.51 -14.03 26.96
C ASP A 644 12.04 -14.88 25.80
N GLY A 645 11.70 -16.18 25.86
CA GLY A 645 11.53 -17.12 24.74
C GLY A 645 12.64 -17.29 23.73
#